data_AF-A0A285Z4F1-F1
#
_entry.id   AF-A0A285Z4F1-F1
#
_cell.length_a   1.000
_cell.length_b   1.000
_cell.length_c   1.000
_cell.angle_alpha   90.00
_cell.angle_beta   90.00
_cell.angle_gamma   90.00
#
_symmetry.space_group_name_H-M   'P 1'
#
loop_
_entity.id
_entity.type
_entity.pdbx_description
1 polymer ?
#
loop_
_entity_poly.entity_id
_entity_poly.type
_entity_poly.pdbx_seq_one_letter_code
_entity_poly.pdbx_strand_id
1 'polypeptide(L)'
;MAWDAAKLLRRIANSGPAVSDETLLRALRCSGFSEAAVRRVVVDQEATPALLVDCLQALGATDTPTAASTDAITLLLGRDFPSLSRRAKAEILANTRTKDLALGQRKGRLPLSVAETARAYQHEARLDRALLRFYQHSGPVQDRDALAVGFLRRLPGWTGEVHLELREGNLQGPRLQGTNARGRAGKTVVRDDRGYQPYDEHGQPLAGHTTLYQAILNALPDSERIALGLQIHDPLPLRDALFEQAAGNRTYAAKQLGMAPVRTLYRRPTRLAPGGRVGYPLSGRGRGWLNDDELFDTLYPSRHSGDREWLRQRLRQEAGDSPGAFTRLLEQLREAYQRLNTTLDGWVNDTEGLAVDTLEQRTAARTEAARRIRQAWRREGVEADQLDLVLEAQDLGALPTLPTRLEHVRWLTVVDSPHGEAINLDGFLQAFPGVRNLDLANNRLRLLPGALAQMTELETLDLQCNIVALQEARNIDLLTRLPRLQRLNLSGGLESLPVAALQRLGQLQHLYALRADLNRLALQAEHFEALQGWPALTELSLGSCEITLTAESRAALGRLNQLHSLRLGDNPLQLTPDVTGWQHLHTLDLDRVGITQWPEGLPGLMNQRPLVLRSLDLSGNRLVDAPELHDTAFAEAIRNGDEGTYYDFDDNPFSEQAQRSLFGAGLTAIPDMEALEGEAWVIELPPALESHREANAEDAEWAPVYRLTERMAQTPEYLANPVRTRERIVHVLRTLTREDVGDAGWGLAELREQVLIEINDAAEACVDQASLLFQRVETQVSVWRSVAAAHPGATDEAVAVSVATGLARQGRLDERIGALYNARRARRQALSDAQNDSERQAAPALVAEDDLSDAHLSDPQTPPDEIEIALVARIALRERLGLPEQPGQIAFGYLAQLSEATLQRLALAVETEADAAFLARWASEQRFWRAWVRRLRPEPFETLARDWEAASEYYTELSEPTTAPGAYRGPAVPLAFITALERETHTVPGLAWRVEGTLQRIDLVSGRYRGEDELYALAGRLLLSTRQQARDQLYRQLTQALFQAG
;
A
#
# COMPACT_ATOMS: atom_id res chain seq x y z
N MET A 1 -11.04 -39.31 -4.18
CA MET A 1 -10.34 -40.62 -4.25
C MET A 1 -10.08 -41.14 -2.84
N ALA A 2 -10.50 -42.37 -2.53
CA ALA A 2 -10.38 -42.99 -1.20
C ALA A 2 -9.02 -43.73 -1.01
N TRP A 3 -7.91 -43.10 -1.40
CA TRP A 3 -6.60 -43.70 -1.19
C TRP A 3 -6.11 -43.41 0.22
N ASP A 4 -5.59 -44.45 0.89
CA ASP A 4 -4.93 -44.34 2.19
C ASP A 4 -3.61 -43.56 2.08
N ALA A 5 -3.11 -43.12 3.25
CA ALA A 5 -1.88 -42.34 3.35
C ALA A 5 -0.65 -43.05 2.75
N ALA A 6 -0.55 -44.38 2.88
CA ALA A 6 0.60 -45.13 2.39
C ALA A 6 0.65 -45.15 0.85
N LYS A 7 -0.50 -45.35 0.20
CA LYS A 7 -0.62 -45.31 -1.26
C LYS A 7 -0.34 -43.92 -1.83
N LEU A 8 -0.73 -42.86 -1.11
CA LEU A 8 -0.41 -41.47 -1.49
C LEU A 8 1.10 -41.21 -1.41
N LEU A 9 1.76 -41.63 -0.32
CA LEU A 9 3.20 -41.46 -0.13
C LEU A 9 4.03 -42.23 -1.16
N ARG A 10 3.61 -43.46 -1.54
CA ARG A 10 4.27 -44.24 -2.60
C ARG A 10 4.29 -43.50 -3.95
N ARG A 11 3.20 -42.80 -4.28
CA ARG A 11 3.12 -41.98 -5.51
C ARG A 11 4.06 -40.79 -5.47
N ILE A 12 4.17 -40.14 -4.31
CA ILE A 12 4.98 -38.93 -4.14
C ILE A 12 6.48 -39.24 -4.18
N ALA A 13 6.90 -40.26 -3.44
CA ALA A 13 8.32 -40.53 -3.24
C ALA A 13 8.96 -41.39 -4.34
N ASN A 14 8.24 -41.67 -5.42
CA ASN A 14 8.65 -42.56 -6.51
C ASN A 14 9.30 -43.86 -5.99
N SER A 15 8.85 -44.30 -4.81
CA SER A 15 9.47 -45.39 -4.07
C SER A 15 8.95 -46.66 -4.69
N GLY A 16 9.83 -47.44 -5.31
CA GLY A 16 9.48 -48.79 -5.76
C GLY A 16 8.89 -49.63 -4.61
N PRO A 17 8.42 -50.86 -4.90
CA PRO A 17 7.79 -51.74 -3.90
C PRO A 17 8.68 -52.17 -2.71
N ALA A 18 9.92 -51.66 -2.61
CA ALA A 18 10.91 -52.00 -1.60
C ALA A 18 10.70 -51.34 -0.21
N VAL A 19 9.90 -50.27 -0.10
CA VAL A 19 9.63 -49.58 1.19
C VAL A 19 8.27 -50.02 1.75
N SER A 20 8.24 -50.47 3.00
CA SER A 20 6.98 -50.92 3.65
C SER A 20 6.04 -49.76 3.97
N ASP A 21 4.72 -50.02 3.97
CA ASP A 21 3.71 -49.00 4.30
C ASP A 21 3.91 -48.41 5.69
N GLU A 22 4.35 -49.24 6.63
CA GLU A 22 4.69 -48.80 7.98
C GLU A 22 5.83 -47.78 7.98
N THR A 23 6.85 -47.97 7.14
CA THR A 23 7.98 -47.05 7.00
C THR A 23 7.54 -45.71 6.41
N LEU A 24 6.62 -45.71 5.43
CA LEU A 24 6.07 -44.49 4.85
C LEU A 24 5.23 -43.70 5.87
N LEU A 25 4.36 -44.38 6.62
CA LEU A 25 3.56 -43.75 7.67
C LEU A 25 4.43 -43.19 8.80
N ARG A 26 5.54 -43.86 9.14
CA ARG A 26 6.55 -43.32 10.08
C ARG A 26 7.21 -42.05 9.55
N ALA A 27 7.57 -41.99 8.27
CA ALA A 27 8.12 -40.76 7.66
C ALA A 27 7.15 -39.58 7.76
N LEU A 28 5.87 -39.85 7.51
CA LEU A 28 4.80 -38.87 7.63
C LEU A 28 4.63 -38.39 9.09
N ARG A 29 4.70 -39.31 10.06
CA ARG A 29 4.66 -38.96 11.48
C ARG A 29 5.89 -38.16 11.94
N CYS A 30 7.08 -38.53 11.47
CA CYS A 30 8.32 -37.83 11.81
C CYS A 30 8.33 -36.38 11.31
N SER A 31 7.85 -36.14 10.08
CA SER A 31 7.82 -34.82 9.45
C SER A 31 6.70 -33.90 9.95
N GLY A 32 5.74 -34.43 10.72
CA GLY A 32 4.62 -33.66 11.27
C GLY A 32 3.55 -33.25 10.25
N PHE A 33 3.64 -33.72 8.99
CA PHE A 33 2.60 -33.47 7.99
C PHE A 33 1.37 -34.37 8.21
N SER A 34 0.21 -33.86 7.84
CA SER A 34 -1.05 -34.62 7.91
C SER A 34 -1.31 -35.40 6.63
N GLU A 35 -2.08 -36.49 6.73
CA GLU A 35 -2.56 -37.23 5.55
C GLU A 35 -3.32 -36.31 4.58
N ALA A 36 -4.08 -35.33 5.11
CA ALA A 36 -4.79 -34.35 4.29
C ALA A 36 -3.83 -33.48 3.47
N ALA A 37 -2.69 -33.07 4.04
CA ALA A 37 -1.67 -32.31 3.34
C ALA A 37 -1.03 -33.13 2.21
N VAL A 38 -0.71 -34.40 2.46
CA VAL A 38 -0.16 -35.32 1.44
C VAL A 38 -1.18 -35.59 0.34
N ARG A 39 -2.46 -35.77 0.69
CA ARG A 39 -3.53 -35.97 -0.29
C ARG A 39 -3.70 -34.75 -1.18
N ARG A 40 -3.63 -33.54 -0.61
CA ARG A 40 -3.66 -32.29 -1.35
C ARG A 40 -2.52 -32.23 -2.36
N VAL A 41 -1.29 -32.49 -1.93
CA VAL A 41 -0.10 -32.52 -2.80
C VAL A 41 -0.32 -33.44 -4.02
N VAL A 42 -0.96 -34.61 -3.83
CA VAL A 42 -1.24 -35.56 -4.92
C VAL A 42 -2.42 -35.12 -5.81
N VAL A 43 -3.48 -34.55 -5.23
CA VAL A 43 -4.69 -34.15 -5.96
C VAL A 43 -4.44 -32.89 -6.78
N ASP A 44 -3.74 -31.92 -6.19
CA ASP A 44 -3.49 -30.60 -6.78
C ASP A 44 -2.16 -30.54 -7.56
N GLN A 45 -1.45 -31.67 -7.66
CA GLN A 45 -0.13 -31.80 -8.29
C GLN A 45 0.91 -30.78 -7.79
N GLU A 46 0.85 -30.43 -6.50
CA GLU A 46 1.78 -29.47 -5.90
C GLU A 46 3.17 -30.08 -5.69
N ALA A 47 4.18 -29.22 -5.54
CA ALA A 47 5.52 -29.64 -5.16
C ALA A 47 5.51 -30.29 -3.77
N THR A 48 6.18 -31.44 -3.64
CA THR A 48 6.23 -32.15 -2.36
C THR A 48 7.10 -31.40 -1.35
N PRO A 49 6.62 -31.20 -0.10
CA PRO A 49 7.40 -30.52 0.92
C PRO A 49 8.76 -31.18 1.18
N ALA A 50 9.82 -30.38 1.19
CA ALA A 50 11.20 -30.82 1.29
C ALA A 50 11.47 -31.63 2.56
N LEU A 51 10.94 -31.22 3.71
CA LEU A 51 11.15 -31.93 4.99
C LEU A 51 10.50 -33.32 5.01
N LEU A 52 9.35 -33.48 4.32
CA LEU A 52 8.72 -34.78 4.15
C LEU A 52 9.57 -35.69 3.24
N VAL A 53 10.10 -35.13 2.14
CA VAL A 53 11.01 -35.86 1.25
C VAL A 53 12.29 -36.26 1.98
N ASP A 54 12.86 -35.36 2.80
CA ASP A 54 14.05 -35.64 3.61
C ASP A 54 13.79 -36.80 4.58
N CYS A 55 12.61 -36.86 5.21
CA CYS A 55 12.22 -37.98 6.07
C CYS A 55 12.04 -39.29 5.30
N LEU A 56 11.42 -39.23 4.11
CA LEU A 56 11.22 -40.40 3.25
C LEU A 56 12.56 -40.96 2.75
N GLN A 57 13.48 -40.09 2.34
CA GLN A 57 14.83 -40.46 1.92
C GLN A 57 15.63 -41.07 3.07
N ALA A 58 15.55 -40.47 4.26
CA ALA A 58 16.22 -41.00 5.45
C ALA A 58 15.75 -42.42 5.83
N LEU A 59 14.55 -42.82 5.40
CA LEU A 59 13.97 -44.14 5.62
C LEU A 59 14.05 -45.06 4.39
N GLY A 60 14.84 -44.70 3.38
CA GLY A 60 15.20 -45.58 2.26
C GLY A 60 14.40 -45.39 0.97
N ALA A 61 13.64 -44.29 0.83
CA ALA A 61 13.01 -43.94 -0.45
C ALA A 61 14.08 -43.53 -1.50
N THR A 62 13.87 -43.93 -2.75
CA THR A 62 14.75 -43.64 -3.89
C THR A 62 14.63 -42.19 -4.36
N ASP A 63 15.77 -41.59 -4.69
CA ASP A 63 15.92 -40.16 -4.96
C ASP A 63 15.29 -39.73 -6.30
N THR A 64 14.70 -38.53 -6.34
CA THR A 64 14.45 -37.79 -7.58
C THR A 64 15.54 -36.72 -7.71
N PRO A 65 16.41 -36.78 -8.73
CA PRO A 65 17.51 -35.83 -8.85
C PRO A 65 16.98 -34.40 -8.97
N THR A 66 17.32 -33.54 -8.02
CA THR A 66 17.07 -32.10 -8.11
C THR A 66 18.34 -31.42 -8.60
N ALA A 67 18.26 -30.70 -9.71
CA ALA A 67 19.38 -29.95 -10.28
C ALA A 67 19.97 -29.00 -9.22
N ALA A 68 21.29 -28.91 -9.16
CA ALA A 68 21.94 -27.94 -8.28
C ALA A 68 21.79 -26.55 -8.90
N SER A 69 21.05 -25.65 -8.24
CA SER A 69 21.10 -24.21 -8.54
C SER A 69 22.43 -23.65 -8.02
N THR A 70 23.11 -22.90 -8.86
CA THR A 70 24.38 -22.21 -8.58
C THR A 70 24.18 -20.75 -8.18
N ASP A 71 22.94 -20.34 -7.89
CA ASP A 71 22.61 -18.93 -7.67
C ASP A 71 23.31 -18.37 -6.42
N ALA A 72 23.78 -17.13 -6.50
CA ALA A 72 24.54 -16.47 -5.43
C ALA A 72 23.79 -16.47 -4.08
N ILE A 73 22.46 -16.35 -4.09
CA ILE A 73 21.64 -16.44 -2.86
C ILE A 73 21.62 -17.87 -2.29
N THR A 74 21.55 -18.89 -3.14
CA THR A 74 21.62 -20.29 -2.72
C THR A 74 22.94 -20.57 -1.99
N LEU A 75 24.04 -19.96 -2.46
CA LEU A 75 25.34 -20.03 -1.79
C LEU A 75 25.36 -19.27 -0.45
N LEU A 76 24.76 -18.07 -0.37
CA LEU A 76 24.62 -17.32 0.88
C LEU A 76 23.79 -18.08 1.93
N LEU A 77 22.67 -18.67 1.50
CA LEU A 77 21.82 -19.52 2.34
C LEU A 77 22.56 -20.78 2.80
N GLY A 78 23.39 -21.36 1.92
CA GLY A 78 24.26 -22.47 2.25
C GLY A 78 25.34 -22.13 3.28
N ARG A 79 25.92 -20.92 3.20
CA ARG A 79 26.92 -20.41 4.15
C ARG A 79 26.33 -20.18 5.53
N ASP A 80 25.20 -19.48 5.61
CA ASP A 80 24.62 -19.05 6.88
C ASP A 80 23.80 -20.16 7.56
N PHE A 81 23.27 -21.13 6.80
CA PHE A 81 22.45 -22.25 7.29
C PHE A 81 22.91 -23.60 6.71
N PRO A 82 24.10 -24.10 7.09
CA PRO A 82 24.72 -25.27 6.46
C PRO A 82 23.95 -26.58 6.69
N SER A 83 23.20 -26.69 7.79
CA SER A 83 22.46 -27.91 8.16
C SER A 83 21.16 -28.13 7.38
N LEU A 84 20.73 -27.18 6.55
CA LEU A 84 19.55 -27.32 5.71
C LEU A 84 19.84 -28.20 4.48
N SER A 85 18.90 -29.07 4.13
CA SER A 85 18.99 -29.88 2.91
C SER A 85 18.91 -28.99 1.66
N ARG A 86 19.39 -29.52 0.52
CA ARG A 86 19.31 -28.80 -0.76
C ARG A 86 17.86 -28.48 -1.14
N ARG A 87 16.94 -29.41 -0.88
CA ARG A 87 15.50 -29.28 -1.15
C ARG A 87 14.89 -28.19 -0.28
N ALA A 88 15.21 -28.17 1.01
CA ALA A 88 14.75 -27.12 1.91
C ALA A 88 15.23 -25.73 1.47
N LYS A 89 16.48 -25.61 1.01
CA LYS A 89 17.02 -24.36 0.46
C LYS A 89 16.24 -23.92 -0.79
N ALA A 90 16.00 -24.82 -1.74
CA ALA A 90 15.23 -24.52 -2.95
C ALA A 90 13.79 -24.10 -2.63
N GLU A 91 13.12 -24.79 -1.69
CA GLU A 91 11.75 -24.47 -1.28
C GLU A 91 11.66 -23.12 -0.55
N ILE A 92 12.65 -22.75 0.27
CA ILE A 92 12.70 -21.43 0.90
C ILE A 92 12.80 -20.34 -0.17
N LEU A 93 13.66 -20.51 -1.18
CA LEU A 93 13.86 -19.53 -2.24
C LEU A 93 12.63 -19.42 -3.15
N ALA A 94 12.00 -20.54 -3.52
CA ALA A 94 10.77 -20.55 -4.32
C ALA A 94 9.60 -19.82 -3.64
N ASN A 95 9.57 -19.79 -2.30
CA ASN A 95 8.55 -19.10 -1.52
C ASN A 95 8.93 -17.66 -1.10
N THR A 96 10.11 -17.18 -1.49
CA THR A 96 10.58 -15.83 -1.16
C THR A 96 10.08 -14.80 -2.20
N ARG A 97 9.78 -13.56 -1.75
CA ARG A 97 9.37 -12.47 -2.65
C ARG A 97 10.53 -12.07 -3.58
N THR A 98 10.22 -11.74 -4.83
CA THR A 98 11.22 -11.32 -5.84
C THR A 98 12.03 -10.10 -5.38
N LYS A 99 11.41 -9.17 -4.64
CA LYS A 99 12.09 -8.00 -4.04
C LYS A 99 13.14 -8.39 -3.00
N ASP A 100 12.86 -9.40 -2.16
CA ASP A 100 13.78 -9.87 -1.13
C ASP A 100 14.96 -10.62 -1.76
N LEU A 101 14.72 -11.37 -2.85
CA LEU A 101 15.78 -12.01 -3.62
C LEU A 101 16.73 -10.98 -4.25
N ALA A 102 16.18 -9.94 -4.90
CA ALA A 102 16.97 -8.86 -5.49
C ALA A 102 17.79 -8.09 -4.42
N LEU A 103 17.19 -7.80 -3.26
CA LEU A 103 17.88 -7.14 -2.14
C LEU A 103 19.04 -7.98 -1.61
N GLY A 104 18.83 -9.29 -1.46
CA GLY A 104 19.86 -10.23 -0.98
C GLY A 104 21.04 -10.38 -1.94
N GLN A 105 20.78 -10.38 -3.26
CA GLN A 105 21.82 -10.38 -4.30
C GLN A 105 22.66 -9.11 -4.26
N ARG A 106 22.02 -7.94 -4.17
CA ARG A 106 22.72 -6.63 -4.17
C ARG A 106 23.58 -6.42 -2.91
N LYS A 107 23.09 -6.83 -1.73
CA LYS A 107 23.75 -6.54 -0.44
C LYS A 107 24.72 -7.63 0.04
N GLY A 108 24.79 -8.78 -0.63
CA GLY A 108 25.65 -9.91 -0.22
C GLY A 108 25.31 -10.50 1.17
N ARG A 109 24.10 -10.24 1.69
CA ARG A 109 23.61 -10.68 2.99
C ARG A 109 22.17 -11.18 2.85
N LEU A 110 21.81 -12.20 3.62
CA LEU A 110 20.44 -12.70 3.63
C LEU A 110 19.48 -11.67 4.23
N PRO A 111 18.36 -11.33 3.56
CA PRO A 111 17.29 -10.54 4.14
C PRO A 111 16.75 -11.20 5.42
N LEU A 112 16.28 -10.37 6.36
CA LEU A 112 15.80 -10.85 7.66
C LEU A 112 14.66 -11.87 7.51
N SER A 113 13.71 -11.63 6.59
CA SER A 113 12.58 -12.53 6.29
C SER A 113 13.03 -13.94 5.86
N VAL A 114 14.06 -14.00 4.99
CA VAL A 114 14.65 -15.25 4.51
C VAL A 114 15.42 -15.95 5.63
N ALA A 115 16.18 -15.20 6.42
CA ALA A 115 16.94 -15.75 7.55
C ALA A 115 16.03 -16.31 8.65
N GLU A 116 14.89 -15.67 8.94
CA GLU A 116 13.90 -16.17 9.89
C GLU A 116 13.20 -17.43 9.38
N THR A 117 12.84 -17.48 8.09
CA THR A 117 12.28 -18.67 7.45
C THR A 117 13.27 -19.83 7.49
N ALA A 118 14.54 -19.58 7.20
CA ALA A 118 15.61 -20.58 7.25
C ALA A 118 15.83 -21.13 8.67
N ARG A 119 15.81 -20.28 9.71
CA ARG A 119 15.87 -20.71 11.12
C ARG A 119 14.70 -21.62 11.48
N ALA A 120 13.50 -21.35 10.98
CA ALA A 120 12.32 -22.18 11.22
C ALA A 120 12.43 -23.56 10.53
N TYR A 121 12.93 -23.63 9.30
CA TYR A 121 13.21 -24.92 8.63
C TYR A 121 14.32 -25.69 9.37
N GLN A 122 15.36 -25.01 9.85
CA GLN A 122 16.45 -25.62 10.60
C GLN A 122 15.97 -26.20 11.93
N HIS A 123 15.05 -25.50 12.60
CA HIS A 123 14.38 -25.96 13.80
C HIS A 123 13.60 -27.27 13.55
N GLU A 124 12.68 -27.28 12.58
CA GLU A 124 11.91 -28.50 12.26
C GLU A 124 12.80 -29.65 11.78
N ALA A 125 13.80 -29.37 10.92
CA ALA A 125 14.70 -30.40 10.41
C ALA A 125 15.53 -31.07 11.53
N ARG A 126 15.89 -30.36 12.61
CA ARG A 126 16.53 -30.99 13.78
C ARG A 126 15.56 -31.91 14.51
N LEU A 127 14.30 -31.49 14.69
CA LEU A 127 13.28 -32.30 15.36
C LEU A 127 12.92 -33.56 14.55
N ASP A 128 12.75 -33.43 13.24
CA ASP A 128 12.48 -34.56 12.34
C ASP A 128 13.61 -35.59 12.41
N ARG A 129 14.86 -35.13 12.37
CA ARG A 129 16.04 -36.00 12.55
C ARG A 129 16.04 -36.68 13.93
N ALA A 130 15.72 -35.97 15.01
CA ALA A 130 15.67 -36.55 16.35
C ALA A 130 14.62 -37.66 16.46
N LEU A 131 13.44 -37.49 15.84
CA LEU A 131 12.37 -38.48 15.79
C LEU A 131 12.75 -39.69 14.91
N LEU A 132 13.34 -39.46 13.74
CA LEU A 132 13.83 -40.52 12.85
C LEU A 132 14.86 -41.43 13.53
N ARG A 133 15.68 -40.89 14.45
CA ARG A 133 16.70 -41.65 15.19
C ARG A 133 16.12 -42.67 16.18
N PHE A 134 14.81 -42.69 16.44
CA PHE A 134 14.19 -43.80 17.16
C PHE A 134 14.32 -45.12 16.39
N TYR A 135 14.35 -45.07 15.06
CA TYR A 135 14.36 -46.24 14.17
C TYR A 135 15.67 -46.44 13.39
N GLN A 136 16.57 -45.44 13.37
CA GLN A 136 17.87 -45.52 12.70
C GLN A 136 19.00 -45.91 13.68
N HIS A 137 19.90 -46.79 13.24
CA HIS A 137 20.98 -47.35 14.08
C HIS A 137 22.35 -46.65 13.91
N SER A 138 22.47 -45.72 12.96
CA SER A 138 23.69 -44.95 12.68
C SER A 138 23.51 -43.48 13.05
N GLY A 139 24.60 -42.75 13.33
CA GLY A 139 24.60 -41.30 13.56
C GLY A 139 24.46 -40.84 15.03
N PRO A 140 24.37 -39.52 15.27
CA PRO A 140 24.34 -38.96 16.62
C PRO A 140 23.04 -39.32 17.37
N VAL A 141 23.19 -39.86 18.59
CA VAL A 141 22.09 -40.40 19.41
C VAL A 141 21.60 -39.44 20.51
N GLN A 142 22.30 -38.34 20.75
CA GLN A 142 22.03 -37.41 21.87
C GLN A 142 20.60 -36.86 21.87
N ASP A 143 20.12 -36.34 20.74
CA ASP A 143 18.77 -35.78 20.63
C ASP A 143 17.69 -36.86 20.83
N ARG A 144 17.92 -38.09 20.33
CA ARG A 144 17.02 -39.23 20.56
C ARG A 144 16.97 -39.60 22.04
N ASP A 145 18.12 -39.69 22.70
CA ASP A 145 18.21 -40.08 24.11
C ASP A 145 17.50 -39.05 25.00
N ALA A 146 17.66 -37.77 24.71
CA ALA A 146 16.98 -36.67 25.40
C ALA A 146 15.45 -36.76 25.26
N LEU A 147 14.94 -37.07 24.05
CA LEU A 147 13.52 -37.30 23.82
C LEU A 147 13.03 -38.55 24.56
N ALA A 148 13.71 -39.68 24.41
CA ALA A 148 13.31 -40.95 25.01
C ALA A 148 13.16 -40.85 26.54
N VAL A 149 14.15 -40.26 27.22
CA VAL A 149 14.11 -40.09 28.68
C VAL A 149 13.14 -38.96 29.10
N GLY A 150 13.07 -37.88 28.32
CA GLY A 150 12.19 -36.73 28.61
C GLY A 150 10.69 -37.03 28.53
N PHE A 151 10.31 -38.05 27.77
CA PHE A 151 8.91 -38.45 27.57
C PHE A 151 8.44 -39.62 28.45
N LEU A 152 9.31 -40.26 29.23
CA LEU A 152 8.91 -41.36 30.12
C LEU A 152 7.73 -41.00 31.04
N ARG A 153 7.76 -39.81 31.64
CA ARG A 153 6.68 -39.30 32.52
C ARG A 153 5.34 -39.05 31.83
N ARG A 154 5.30 -39.09 30.51
CA ARG A 154 4.11 -38.84 29.70
C ARG A 154 3.54 -40.10 29.09
N LEU A 155 4.15 -41.25 29.35
CA LEU A 155 3.56 -42.51 29.00
C LEU A 155 2.28 -42.72 29.84
N PRO A 156 1.17 -43.12 29.22
CA PRO A 156 -0.05 -43.45 29.94
C PRO A 156 0.21 -44.65 30.86
N GLY A 157 -0.06 -44.49 32.16
CA GLY A 157 0.23 -45.51 33.17
C GLY A 157 1.50 -45.26 34.00
N TRP A 158 2.27 -44.21 33.73
CA TRP A 158 3.42 -43.82 34.55
C TRP A 158 2.99 -43.37 35.95
N THR A 159 3.49 -44.01 37.01
CA THR A 159 3.06 -43.78 38.39
C THR A 159 3.71 -42.55 39.02
N GLY A 160 4.90 -42.16 38.53
CA GLY A 160 5.67 -41.05 39.07
C GLY A 160 6.61 -41.41 40.23
N GLU A 161 6.57 -42.65 40.73
CA GLU A 161 7.36 -43.07 41.89
C GLU A 161 8.84 -43.33 41.56
N VAL A 162 9.12 -43.68 40.29
CA VAL A 162 10.47 -44.01 39.83
C VAL A 162 11.13 -42.79 39.18
N HIS A 163 12.39 -42.55 39.52
CA HIS A 163 13.20 -41.51 38.89
C HIS A 163 14.34 -42.15 38.10
N LEU A 164 14.44 -41.78 36.82
CA LEU A 164 15.47 -42.28 35.92
C LEU A 164 16.32 -41.11 35.42
N GLU A 165 17.63 -41.27 35.53
CA GLU A 165 18.63 -40.31 35.08
C GLU A 165 19.55 -40.95 34.05
N LEU A 166 19.82 -40.24 32.95
CA LEU A 166 20.77 -40.64 31.92
C LEU A 166 22.07 -39.83 32.08
N ARG A 167 23.20 -40.51 32.17
CA ARG A 167 24.55 -39.93 32.35
C ARG A 167 25.52 -40.40 31.27
N GLU A 168 26.58 -39.62 31.05
CA GLU A 168 27.62 -39.94 30.07
C GLU A 168 28.90 -40.49 30.72
N GLY A 169 29.47 -41.54 30.13
CA GLY A 169 30.77 -42.13 30.49
C GLY A 169 30.76 -43.00 31.74
N ASN A 170 30.35 -42.45 32.89
CA ASN A 170 30.31 -43.18 34.16
C ASN A 170 29.20 -42.65 35.10
N LEU A 171 29.02 -43.30 36.26
CA LEU A 171 28.02 -42.93 37.27
C LEU A 171 28.17 -41.50 37.81
N GLN A 172 29.38 -40.94 37.81
CA GLN A 172 29.65 -39.55 38.22
C GLN A 172 29.74 -38.58 37.02
N GLY A 173 29.55 -39.07 35.80
CA GLY A 173 29.62 -38.25 34.60
C GLY A 173 28.46 -37.26 34.47
N PRO A 174 28.53 -36.34 33.49
CA PRO A 174 27.53 -35.30 33.33
C PRO A 174 26.16 -35.92 33.05
N ARG A 175 25.15 -35.36 33.71
CA ARG A 175 23.74 -35.70 33.48
C ARG A 175 23.34 -35.18 32.09
N LEU A 176 22.96 -36.12 31.22
CA LEU A 176 22.42 -35.82 29.89
C LEU A 176 20.93 -35.48 29.95
N GLN A 177 20.12 -36.27 30.65
CA GLN A 177 18.67 -36.07 30.79
C GLN A 177 18.14 -36.78 32.05
N GLY A 178 16.94 -36.46 32.53
CA GLY A 178 16.28 -37.28 33.56
C GLY A 178 14.86 -36.85 33.90
N THR A 179 14.16 -37.68 34.69
CA THR A 179 12.72 -37.50 34.97
C THR A 179 12.38 -36.52 36.11
N ASN A 180 13.36 -36.05 36.92
CA ASN A 180 13.14 -35.14 38.05
C ASN A 180 14.14 -33.96 38.13
N ALA A 181 13.87 -32.96 38.95
CA ALA A 181 14.87 -31.93 39.31
C ALA A 181 15.81 -32.50 40.38
N ARG A 182 17.12 -32.20 40.29
CA ARG A 182 18.24 -32.80 41.06
C ARG A 182 17.90 -33.09 42.54
N GLY A 183 18.20 -34.30 43.04
CA GLY A 183 18.36 -34.54 44.49
C GLY A 183 17.71 -35.77 45.17
N ARG A 184 16.96 -36.65 44.48
CA ARG A 184 16.50 -37.92 45.07
C ARG A 184 17.19 -39.12 44.40
N ALA A 185 17.62 -40.10 45.20
CA ALA A 185 18.21 -41.35 44.73
C ALA A 185 17.26 -42.02 43.73
N GLY A 186 17.74 -42.24 42.51
CA GLY A 186 16.97 -42.76 41.40
C GLY A 186 17.83 -43.71 40.58
N LYS A 187 17.18 -44.51 39.72
CA LYS A 187 17.85 -45.44 38.83
C LYS A 187 18.66 -44.66 37.79
N THR A 188 19.89 -45.09 37.52
CA THR A 188 20.79 -44.36 36.62
C THR A 188 21.12 -45.22 35.42
N VAL A 189 20.98 -44.68 34.21
CA VAL A 189 21.46 -45.30 32.97
C VAL A 189 22.70 -44.53 32.53
N VAL A 190 23.82 -45.23 32.33
CA VAL A 190 25.07 -44.63 31.83
C VAL A 190 25.23 -45.01 30.36
N ARG A 191 25.51 -44.01 29.52
CA ARG A 191 25.91 -44.17 28.12
C ARG A 191 27.43 -44.12 28.02
N ASP A 192 28.03 -45.18 27.50
CA ASP A 192 29.47 -45.26 27.20
C ASP A 192 29.71 -45.82 25.78
N ASP A 193 30.98 -46.04 25.42
CA ASP A 193 31.36 -46.55 24.10
C ASP A 193 30.86 -47.98 23.83
N ARG A 194 30.45 -48.72 24.88
CA ARG A 194 29.96 -50.10 24.80
C ARG A 194 28.43 -50.18 24.76
N GLY A 195 27.73 -49.08 25.03
CA GLY A 195 26.28 -48.99 24.96
C GLY A 195 25.66 -48.32 26.19
N TYR A 196 24.54 -48.87 26.67
CA TYR A 196 23.80 -48.33 27.82
C TYR A 196 23.80 -49.34 28.95
N GLN A 197 24.23 -48.93 30.14
CA GLN A 197 24.23 -49.78 31.33
C GLN A 197 23.33 -49.20 32.42
N PRO A 198 22.34 -49.96 32.92
CA PRO A 198 21.47 -49.52 34.01
C PRO A 198 22.06 -49.87 35.38
N TYR A 199 21.88 -48.97 36.33
CA TYR A 199 22.31 -49.07 37.71
C TYR A 199 21.15 -48.78 38.67
N ASP A 200 21.18 -49.42 39.83
CA ASP A 200 20.25 -49.14 40.91
C ASP A 200 20.61 -47.87 41.69
N GLU A 201 19.85 -47.59 42.75
CA GLU A 201 20.02 -46.43 43.62
C GLU A 201 21.31 -46.47 44.47
N HIS A 202 21.95 -47.64 44.58
CA HIS A 202 23.21 -47.86 45.29
C HIS A 202 24.41 -47.93 44.34
N GLY A 203 24.21 -47.72 43.03
CA GLY A 203 25.25 -47.79 42.01
C GLY A 203 25.66 -49.22 41.61
N GLN A 204 24.86 -50.23 41.94
CA GLN A 204 25.07 -51.60 41.47
C GLN A 204 24.48 -51.80 40.07
N PRO A 205 25.18 -52.51 39.16
CA PRO A 205 24.69 -52.74 37.81
C PRO A 205 23.48 -53.69 37.82
N LEU A 206 22.37 -53.25 37.24
CA LEU A 206 21.14 -54.05 37.09
C LEU A 206 21.21 -55.02 35.91
N ALA A 207 22.01 -54.68 34.89
CA ALA A 207 22.28 -55.51 33.72
C ALA A 207 23.62 -55.13 33.09
N GLY A 208 24.08 -55.92 32.11
CA GLY A 208 25.20 -55.55 31.23
C GLY A 208 24.82 -54.47 30.21
N HIS A 209 25.79 -54.07 29.38
CA HIS A 209 25.57 -53.08 28.32
C HIS A 209 24.53 -53.58 27.30
N THR A 210 23.59 -52.70 26.96
CA THR A 210 22.49 -52.99 26.05
C THR A 210 22.04 -51.74 25.29
N THR A 211 20.93 -51.82 24.56
CA THR A 211 20.30 -50.67 23.91
C THR A 211 19.63 -49.75 24.92
N LEU A 212 19.44 -48.47 24.58
CA LEU A 212 18.80 -47.50 25.47
C LEU A 212 17.47 -48.00 26.04
N TYR A 213 16.57 -48.48 25.18
CA TYR A 213 15.23 -48.91 25.59
C TYR A 213 15.27 -50.14 26.49
N GLN A 214 16.17 -51.09 26.20
CA GLN A 214 16.37 -52.26 27.07
C GLN A 214 17.00 -51.88 28.41
N ALA A 215 17.94 -50.92 28.43
CA ALA A 215 18.51 -50.40 29.67
C ALA A 215 17.46 -49.68 30.51
N ILE A 216 16.57 -48.89 29.89
CA ILE A 216 15.42 -48.28 30.57
C ILE A 216 14.51 -49.36 31.15
N LEU A 217 14.13 -50.38 30.36
CA LEU A 217 13.30 -51.48 30.87
C LEU A 217 13.93 -52.17 32.07
N ASN A 218 15.22 -52.48 32.02
CA ASN A 218 15.96 -53.12 33.13
C ASN A 218 16.07 -52.20 34.36
N ALA A 219 16.07 -50.89 34.17
CA ALA A 219 16.11 -49.91 35.26
C ALA A 219 14.74 -49.74 35.96
N LEU A 220 13.62 -49.94 35.24
CA LEU A 220 12.28 -49.83 35.81
C LEU A 220 11.97 -50.99 36.79
N PRO A 221 11.22 -50.76 37.88
CA PRO A 221 10.64 -51.83 38.70
C PRO A 221 9.55 -52.61 37.97
N ASP A 222 9.22 -53.81 38.46
CA ASP A 222 8.12 -54.63 37.93
C ASP A 222 6.77 -53.91 38.01
N SER A 223 6.50 -53.20 39.12
CA SER A 223 5.26 -52.44 39.30
C SER A 223 5.05 -51.40 38.19
N GLU A 224 6.12 -50.66 37.83
CA GLU A 224 6.08 -49.63 36.80
C GLU A 224 5.90 -50.25 35.40
N ARG A 225 6.60 -51.35 35.11
CA ARG A 225 6.45 -52.08 33.85
C ARG A 225 5.04 -52.63 33.68
N ILE A 226 4.45 -53.20 34.72
CA ILE A 226 3.07 -53.71 34.72
C ILE A 226 2.08 -52.58 34.49
N ALA A 227 2.25 -51.43 35.17
CA ALA A 227 1.39 -50.27 35.00
C ALA A 227 1.44 -49.68 33.57
N LEU A 228 2.61 -49.74 32.91
CA LEU A 228 2.81 -49.32 31.52
C LEU A 228 2.45 -50.39 30.49
N GLY A 229 2.13 -51.62 30.91
CA GLY A 229 1.88 -52.76 30.02
C GLY A 229 3.11 -53.23 29.25
N LEU A 230 4.32 -53.07 29.81
CA LEU A 230 5.60 -53.39 29.16
C LEU A 230 6.19 -54.71 29.68
N GLN A 231 6.84 -55.46 28.79
CA GLN A 231 7.59 -56.67 29.13
C GLN A 231 9.08 -56.38 29.23
N ILE A 232 9.78 -56.93 30.22
CA ILE A 232 11.20 -56.62 30.47
C ILE A 232 12.11 -56.99 29.30
N HIS A 233 11.79 -58.03 28.52
CA HIS A 233 12.61 -58.51 27.39
C HIS A 233 12.13 -58.03 26.01
N ASP A 234 11.14 -57.13 25.95
CA ASP A 234 10.63 -56.58 24.69
C ASP A 234 10.76 -55.05 24.67
N PRO A 235 11.89 -54.51 24.15
CA PRO A 235 12.15 -53.06 24.13
C PRO A 235 11.38 -52.30 23.05
N LEU A 236 10.76 -52.99 22.08
CA LEU A 236 10.10 -52.35 20.93
C LEU A 236 8.82 -51.58 21.31
N PRO A 237 7.90 -52.14 22.13
CA PRO A 237 6.73 -51.42 22.61
C PRO A 237 7.08 -50.11 23.35
N LEU A 238 8.16 -50.11 24.15
CA LEU A 238 8.62 -48.91 24.84
C LEU A 238 9.13 -47.86 23.85
N ARG A 239 9.95 -48.26 22.87
CA ARG A 239 10.42 -47.36 21.81
C ARG A 239 9.24 -46.72 21.08
N ASP A 240 8.28 -47.54 20.64
CA ASP A 240 7.15 -47.09 19.82
C ASP A 240 6.20 -46.19 20.62
N ALA A 241 5.93 -46.51 21.90
CA ALA A 241 5.14 -45.65 22.78
C ALA A 241 5.81 -44.29 23.04
N LEU A 242 7.13 -44.27 23.25
CA LEU A 242 7.89 -43.02 23.41
C LEU A 242 7.93 -42.20 22.11
N PHE A 243 8.08 -42.87 20.97
CA PHE A 243 8.01 -42.22 19.66
C PHE A 243 6.64 -41.57 19.42
N GLU A 244 5.54 -42.28 19.66
CA GLU A 244 4.19 -41.74 19.46
C GLU A 244 3.93 -40.53 20.36
N GLN A 245 4.39 -40.56 21.62
CA GLN A 245 4.30 -39.40 22.51
C GLN A 245 5.16 -38.22 22.02
N ALA A 246 6.38 -38.48 21.53
CA ALA A 246 7.28 -37.46 21.03
C ALA A 246 6.80 -36.83 19.71
N ALA A 247 6.36 -37.64 18.76
CA ALA A 247 5.81 -37.21 17.48
C ALA A 247 4.44 -36.52 17.65
N GLY A 248 3.62 -36.97 18.61
CA GLY A 248 2.33 -36.38 18.94
C GLY A 248 2.41 -35.02 19.66
N ASN A 249 3.52 -34.73 20.35
CA ASN A 249 3.73 -33.46 21.07
C ASN A 249 5.07 -32.80 20.72
N ARG A 250 5.17 -32.37 19.46
CA ARG A 250 6.36 -31.74 18.87
C ARG A 250 6.85 -30.51 19.64
N THR A 251 5.94 -29.69 20.17
CA THR A 251 6.29 -28.49 20.94
C THR A 251 7.06 -28.86 22.22
N TYR A 252 6.60 -29.89 22.94
CA TYR A 252 7.35 -30.35 24.10
C TYR A 252 8.63 -31.09 23.70
N ALA A 253 8.62 -31.82 22.59
CA ALA A 253 9.84 -32.45 22.07
C ALA A 253 10.94 -31.41 21.79
N ALA A 254 10.61 -30.29 21.13
CA ALA A 254 11.54 -29.17 20.96
C ALA A 254 12.07 -28.61 22.29
N LYS A 255 11.19 -28.48 23.30
CA LYS A 255 11.58 -28.06 24.65
C LYS A 255 12.54 -29.05 25.33
N GLN A 256 12.34 -30.36 25.16
CA GLN A 256 13.24 -31.39 25.70
C GLN A 256 14.62 -31.36 25.04
N LEU A 257 14.71 -30.93 23.78
CA LEU A 257 15.96 -30.76 23.05
C LEU A 257 16.68 -29.43 23.37
N GLY A 258 16.15 -28.63 24.31
CA GLY A 258 16.69 -27.30 24.65
C GLY A 258 16.60 -26.31 23.49
N MET A 259 15.67 -26.52 22.55
CA MET A 259 15.50 -25.62 21.41
C MET A 259 14.79 -24.34 21.87
N ALA A 260 15.28 -23.19 21.42
CA ALA A 260 14.67 -21.91 21.74
C ALA A 260 13.23 -21.88 21.22
N PRO A 261 12.24 -21.41 22.03
CA PRO A 261 10.87 -21.29 21.57
C PRO A 261 10.82 -20.31 20.39
N VAL A 262 10.32 -20.77 19.25
CA VAL A 262 10.07 -19.89 18.10
C VAL A 262 8.99 -18.90 18.53
N ARG A 263 9.35 -17.62 18.65
CA ARG A 263 8.42 -16.54 19.04
C ARG A 263 7.21 -16.55 18.09
N THR A 264 6.01 -16.65 18.65
CA THR A 264 4.74 -16.85 17.94
C THR A 264 4.18 -15.61 17.23
N LEU A 265 4.98 -14.57 17.01
CA LEU A 265 4.55 -13.40 16.21
C LEU A 265 4.54 -13.67 14.69
N TYR A 266 4.85 -14.91 14.28
CA TYR A 266 4.73 -15.33 12.89
C TYR A 266 4.29 -16.80 12.81
N ARG A 267 3.00 -17.04 12.50
CA ARG A 267 2.50 -18.35 12.06
C ARG A 267 2.57 -18.42 10.53
N ARG A 268 3.18 -19.49 10.02
CA ARG A 268 3.50 -19.73 8.61
C ARG A 268 2.33 -19.40 7.66
N PRO A 269 2.49 -18.44 6.73
CA PRO A 269 1.71 -18.34 5.52
C PRO A 269 2.14 -19.46 4.57
N THR A 270 1.28 -20.46 4.34
CA THR A 270 1.43 -21.33 3.17
C THR A 270 0.48 -20.80 2.09
N ARG A 271 0.96 -20.65 0.85
CA ARG A 271 0.06 -20.39 -0.29
C ARG A 271 -0.83 -21.62 -0.45
N LEU A 272 -2.12 -21.48 -0.17
CA LEU A 272 -3.09 -22.53 -0.47
C LEU A 272 -3.51 -22.34 -1.93
N ALA A 273 -3.05 -23.23 -2.82
CA ALA A 273 -3.44 -23.24 -4.23
C ALA A 273 -4.64 -24.16 -4.48
N PRO A 274 -5.45 -23.89 -5.52
CA PRO A 274 -5.26 -22.82 -6.51
C PRO A 274 -6.01 -21.55 -6.09
N GLY A 275 -5.29 -20.43 -5.95
CA GLY A 275 -5.90 -19.13 -5.62
C GLY A 275 -5.04 -18.14 -4.82
N GLY A 276 -3.83 -18.52 -4.39
CA GLY A 276 -2.87 -17.56 -3.81
C GLY A 276 -3.30 -16.94 -2.47
N ARG A 277 -4.30 -17.48 -1.77
CA ARG A 277 -4.68 -16.98 -0.44
C ARG A 277 -3.69 -17.45 0.64
N VAL A 278 -3.38 -16.53 1.55
CA VAL A 278 -2.69 -16.77 2.83
C VAL A 278 -3.72 -17.20 3.88
N GLY A 279 -3.56 -18.35 4.55
CA GLY A 279 -4.47 -18.81 5.60
C GLY A 279 -3.97 -20.01 6.43
N TYR A 280 -4.62 -20.26 7.58
CA TYR A 280 -4.27 -21.33 8.54
C TYR A 280 -4.91 -22.70 8.19
N PRO A 281 -4.25 -23.84 8.42
CA PRO A 281 -4.89 -25.15 8.34
C PRO A 281 -5.83 -25.36 9.54
N LEU A 282 -7.12 -25.56 9.26
CA LEU A 282 -8.12 -25.95 10.25
C LEU A 282 -7.82 -27.33 10.84
N SER A 283 -7.98 -27.43 12.16
CA SER A 283 -7.88 -28.64 12.97
C SER A 283 -8.87 -29.72 12.53
N GLY A 284 -8.42 -30.97 12.49
CA GLY A 284 -9.20 -32.11 12.03
C GLY A 284 -10.37 -32.49 12.93
N ARG A 285 -11.52 -32.80 12.31
CA ARG A 285 -12.47 -33.87 12.66
C ARG A 285 -13.09 -34.41 11.36
N GLY A 286 -13.31 -35.72 11.28
CA GLY A 286 -13.51 -36.44 10.03
C GLY A 286 -14.96 -36.79 9.63
N ARG A 287 -15.02 -37.34 8.40
CA ARG A 287 -16.07 -38.14 7.72
C ARG A 287 -17.33 -37.43 7.18
N GLY A 288 -17.41 -37.40 5.84
CA GLY A 288 -18.43 -38.13 5.06
C GLY A 288 -19.59 -37.31 4.49
N TRP A 289 -19.62 -37.20 3.15
CA TRP A 289 -20.64 -36.52 2.33
C TRP A 289 -20.72 -35.02 2.58
N LEU A 290 -20.28 -34.23 1.59
CA LEU A 290 -20.56 -32.79 1.61
C LEU A 290 -22.09 -32.64 1.63
N ASN A 291 -22.63 -32.06 2.71
CA ASN A 291 -24.04 -31.65 2.76
C ASN A 291 -24.34 -30.71 1.57
N ASP A 292 -25.60 -30.55 1.15
CA ASP A 292 -25.96 -29.61 0.07
C ASP A 292 -25.35 -28.22 0.32
N ASP A 293 -25.31 -27.81 1.60
CA ASP A 293 -24.67 -26.58 2.04
C ASP A 293 -23.15 -26.64 1.85
N GLU A 294 -22.47 -27.73 2.22
CA GLU A 294 -21.02 -27.84 2.02
C GLU A 294 -20.62 -27.95 0.52
N LEU A 295 -21.48 -28.56 -0.32
CA LEU A 295 -21.30 -28.59 -1.78
C LEU A 295 -21.49 -27.19 -2.38
N PHE A 296 -22.54 -26.49 -1.98
CA PHE A 296 -22.77 -25.10 -2.38
C PHE A 296 -21.59 -24.21 -1.95
N ASP A 297 -21.09 -24.39 -0.73
CA ASP A 297 -19.96 -23.64 -0.15
C ASP A 297 -18.64 -23.91 -0.88
N THR A 298 -18.49 -25.13 -1.41
CA THR A 298 -17.33 -25.52 -2.22
C THR A 298 -17.38 -24.89 -3.61
N LEU A 299 -18.56 -24.77 -4.21
CA LEU A 299 -18.75 -24.20 -5.55
C LEU A 299 -18.77 -22.67 -5.55
N TYR A 300 -19.31 -22.06 -4.49
CA TYR A 300 -19.51 -20.62 -4.35
C TYR A 300 -18.93 -20.07 -3.02
N PRO A 301 -17.59 -20.11 -2.81
CA PRO A 301 -16.96 -19.67 -1.58
C PRO A 301 -16.97 -18.13 -1.42
N SER A 302 -17.73 -17.60 -0.46
CA SER A 302 -18.02 -16.15 -0.37
C SER A 302 -16.92 -15.31 0.29
N ARG A 303 -16.78 -14.04 -0.15
CA ARG A 303 -16.12 -12.94 0.60
C ARG A 303 -17.11 -11.87 1.14
N HIS A 304 -18.38 -11.87 0.69
CA HIS A 304 -19.43 -10.96 1.15
C HIS A 304 -20.74 -11.73 1.40
N SER A 305 -21.47 -11.42 2.47
CA SER A 305 -22.53 -12.27 3.03
C SER A 305 -23.97 -11.98 2.55
N GLY A 306 -24.20 -10.93 1.76
CA GLY A 306 -25.53 -10.51 1.29
C GLY A 306 -26.07 -11.30 0.09
N ASP A 307 -25.27 -11.45 -0.97
CA ASP A 307 -25.72 -12.00 -2.28
C ASP A 307 -25.90 -13.53 -2.30
N ARG A 308 -25.37 -14.21 -1.29
CA ARG A 308 -25.25 -15.66 -1.26
C ARG A 308 -26.58 -16.37 -1.03
N GLU A 309 -27.40 -15.88 -0.10
CA GLU A 309 -28.70 -16.50 0.20
C GLU A 309 -29.68 -16.28 -0.95
N TRP A 310 -29.60 -15.12 -1.62
CA TRP A 310 -30.36 -14.85 -2.84
C TRP A 310 -29.95 -15.80 -3.98
N LEU A 311 -28.64 -15.97 -4.21
CA LEU A 311 -28.13 -16.90 -5.23
C LEU A 311 -28.61 -18.33 -4.96
N ARG A 312 -28.56 -18.75 -3.70
CA ARG A 312 -29.04 -20.06 -3.25
C ARG A 312 -30.53 -20.21 -3.49
N GLN A 313 -31.35 -19.22 -3.12
CA GLN A 313 -32.79 -19.24 -3.30
C GLN A 313 -33.16 -19.29 -4.79
N ARG A 314 -32.46 -18.53 -5.63
CA ARG A 314 -32.64 -18.55 -7.10
C ARG A 314 -32.29 -19.91 -7.71
N LEU A 315 -31.14 -20.49 -7.36
CA LEU A 315 -30.77 -21.83 -7.84
C LEU A 315 -31.73 -22.93 -7.34
N ARG A 316 -32.31 -22.74 -6.15
CA ARG A 316 -33.33 -23.65 -5.62
C ARG A 316 -34.65 -23.55 -6.40
N GLN A 317 -35.03 -22.35 -6.82
CA GLN A 317 -36.17 -22.13 -7.72
C GLN A 317 -35.92 -22.74 -9.11
N GLU A 318 -34.70 -22.59 -9.64
CA GLU A 318 -34.30 -23.17 -10.93
C GLU A 318 -34.28 -24.70 -10.92
N ALA A 319 -33.83 -25.31 -9.81
CA ALA A 319 -33.86 -26.76 -9.62
C ALA A 319 -35.28 -27.34 -9.52
N GLY A 320 -36.25 -26.53 -9.07
CA GLY A 320 -37.63 -26.94 -8.80
C GLY A 320 -37.82 -27.74 -7.50
N ASP A 321 -39.09 -27.99 -7.14
CA ASP A 321 -39.48 -28.52 -5.82
C ASP A 321 -39.33 -30.04 -5.65
N SER A 322 -38.74 -30.74 -6.63
CA SER A 322 -38.58 -32.19 -6.56
C SER A 322 -37.51 -32.61 -5.53
N PRO A 323 -37.73 -33.68 -4.74
CA PRO A 323 -36.74 -34.16 -3.78
C PRO A 323 -35.37 -34.43 -4.45
N GLY A 324 -34.30 -33.86 -3.88
CA GLY A 324 -32.93 -33.98 -4.37
C GLY A 324 -32.63 -33.22 -5.67
N ALA A 325 -33.54 -32.39 -6.19
CA ALA A 325 -33.30 -31.61 -7.40
C ALA A 325 -32.17 -30.58 -7.22
N PHE A 326 -32.12 -29.93 -6.05
CA PHE A 326 -31.05 -28.99 -5.72
C PHE A 326 -29.68 -29.69 -5.66
N THR A 327 -29.57 -30.85 -5.01
CA THR A 327 -28.34 -31.65 -4.98
C THR A 327 -27.90 -32.06 -6.39
N ARG A 328 -28.83 -32.54 -7.24
CA ARG A 328 -28.52 -32.90 -8.65
C ARG A 328 -28.02 -31.69 -9.44
N LEU A 329 -28.64 -30.52 -9.26
CA LEU A 329 -28.18 -29.28 -9.89
C LEU A 329 -26.78 -28.91 -9.43
N LEU A 330 -26.49 -28.98 -8.12
CA LEU A 330 -25.15 -28.73 -7.58
C LEU A 330 -24.11 -29.73 -8.09
N GLU A 331 -24.46 -31.00 -8.26
CA GLU A 331 -23.58 -32.00 -8.85
C GLU A 331 -23.30 -31.73 -10.33
N GLN A 332 -24.31 -31.35 -11.10
CA GLN A 332 -24.15 -30.93 -12.50
C GLN A 332 -23.26 -29.70 -12.63
N LEU A 333 -23.46 -28.69 -11.76
CA LEU A 333 -22.64 -27.49 -11.69
C LEU A 333 -21.20 -27.83 -11.27
N ARG A 334 -21.01 -28.78 -10.35
CA ARG A 334 -19.68 -29.28 -9.97
C ARG A 334 -18.96 -29.93 -11.15
N GLU A 335 -19.65 -30.79 -11.90
CA GLU A 335 -19.09 -31.43 -13.09
C GLU A 335 -18.77 -30.41 -14.20
N ALA A 336 -19.64 -29.41 -14.39
CA ALA A 336 -19.41 -28.31 -15.31
C ALA A 336 -18.17 -27.50 -14.92
N TYR A 337 -18.02 -27.15 -13.63
CA TYR A 337 -16.86 -26.43 -13.12
C TYR A 337 -15.56 -27.26 -13.21
N GLN A 338 -15.63 -28.57 -12.97
CA GLN A 338 -14.48 -29.46 -13.14
C GLN A 338 -14.03 -29.52 -14.60
N ARG A 339 -14.96 -29.65 -15.55
CA ARG A 339 -14.65 -29.62 -16.99
C ARG A 339 -14.02 -28.29 -17.38
N LEU A 340 -14.60 -27.17 -16.93
CA LEU A 340 -14.03 -25.83 -17.14
C LEU A 340 -12.60 -25.74 -16.62
N ASN A 341 -12.34 -26.20 -15.39
CA ASN A 341 -10.99 -26.18 -14.83
C ASN A 341 -10.02 -27.02 -15.65
N THR A 342 -10.40 -28.24 -16.03
CA THR A 342 -9.52 -29.09 -16.85
C THR A 342 -9.22 -28.46 -18.21
N THR A 343 -10.20 -27.82 -18.86
CA THR A 343 -9.96 -27.09 -20.12
C THR A 343 -9.03 -25.90 -19.93
N LEU A 344 -9.23 -25.10 -18.88
CA LEU A 344 -8.39 -23.94 -18.58
C LEU A 344 -6.97 -24.35 -18.17
N ASP A 345 -6.81 -25.39 -17.35
CA ASP A 345 -5.51 -25.92 -16.96
C ASP A 345 -4.77 -26.51 -18.16
N GLY A 346 -5.48 -27.20 -19.06
CA GLY A 346 -4.91 -27.66 -20.33
C GLY A 346 -4.43 -26.49 -21.20
N TRP A 347 -5.22 -25.43 -21.30
CA TRP A 347 -4.87 -24.21 -22.04
C TRP A 347 -3.69 -23.44 -21.42
N VAL A 348 -3.62 -23.33 -20.09
CA VAL A 348 -2.50 -22.69 -19.38
C VAL A 348 -1.20 -23.45 -19.62
N ASN A 349 -1.26 -24.79 -19.63
CA ASN A 349 -0.09 -25.66 -19.78
C ASN A 349 0.27 -25.99 -21.23
N ASP A 350 -0.45 -25.45 -22.21
CA ASP A 350 -0.19 -25.67 -23.63
C ASP A 350 1.06 -24.88 -24.07
N THR A 351 2.11 -25.62 -24.44
CA THR A 351 3.45 -25.11 -24.75
C THR A 351 3.82 -25.21 -26.23
N GLU A 352 2.88 -25.49 -27.14
CA GLU A 352 3.23 -25.72 -28.56
C GLU A 352 3.85 -24.48 -29.23
N GLY A 353 5.07 -24.65 -29.76
CA GLY A 353 5.69 -23.75 -30.76
C GLY A 353 6.38 -22.47 -30.26
N LEU A 354 6.64 -22.31 -28.95
CA LEU A 354 7.16 -21.05 -28.39
C LEU A 354 8.59 -21.16 -27.84
N ALA A 355 9.35 -20.07 -27.96
CA ALA A 355 10.64 -19.92 -27.29
C ALA A 355 10.47 -19.82 -25.76
N VAL A 356 11.49 -20.25 -25.01
CA VAL A 356 11.45 -20.42 -23.54
C VAL A 356 11.09 -19.11 -22.80
N ASP A 357 11.63 -17.97 -23.24
CA ASP A 357 11.40 -16.67 -22.58
C ASP A 357 9.96 -16.14 -22.77
N THR A 358 9.32 -16.53 -23.88
CA THR A 358 7.92 -16.15 -24.19
C THR A 358 6.91 -17.06 -23.48
N LEU A 359 7.35 -18.25 -23.04
CA LEU A 359 6.50 -19.25 -22.41
C LEU A 359 6.13 -18.87 -20.97
N GLU A 360 7.05 -18.30 -20.19
CA GLU A 360 6.77 -17.88 -18.81
C GLU A 360 5.75 -16.74 -18.76
N GLN A 361 5.93 -15.72 -19.61
CA GLN A 361 5.01 -14.58 -19.72
C GLN A 361 3.61 -15.04 -20.15
N ARG A 362 3.52 -15.88 -21.19
CA ARG A 362 2.25 -16.46 -21.65
C ARG A 362 1.58 -17.31 -20.58
N THR A 363 2.33 -18.15 -19.87
CA THR A 363 1.79 -19.00 -18.81
C THR A 363 1.23 -18.15 -17.67
N ALA A 364 1.93 -17.08 -17.28
CA ALA A 364 1.47 -16.16 -16.25
C ALA A 364 0.18 -15.43 -16.67
N ALA A 365 0.13 -14.89 -17.89
CA ALA A 365 -1.05 -14.22 -18.44
C ALA A 365 -2.25 -15.18 -18.55
N ARG A 366 -2.05 -16.38 -19.08
CA ARG A 366 -3.10 -17.42 -19.15
C ARG A 366 -3.58 -17.85 -17.77
N THR A 367 -2.67 -17.94 -16.80
CA THR A 367 -3.03 -18.28 -15.41
C THR A 367 -3.96 -17.23 -14.81
N GLU A 368 -3.67 -15.95 -15.05
CA GLU A 368 -4.48 -14.83 -14.60
C GLU A 368 -5.84 -14.78 -15.32
N ALA A 369 -5.87 -14.92 -16.64
CA ALA A 369 -7.11 -15.02 -17.41
C ALA A 369 -7.99 -16.20 -16.96
N ALA A 370 -7.40 -17.38 -16.77
CA ALA A 370 -8.09 -18.56 -16.25
C ALA A 370 -8.65 -18.32 -14.85
N ARG A 371 -7.94 -17.58 -13.99
CA ARG A 371 -8.41 -17.17 -12.67
C ARG A 371 -9.65 -16.28 -12.78
N ARG A 372 -9.65 -15.27 -13.66
CA ARG A 372 -10.80 -14.37 -13.88
C ARG A 372 -12.02 -15.11 -14.45
N ILE A 373 -11.82 -16.02 -15.41
CA ILE A 373 -12.92 -16.87 -15.95
C ILE A 373 -13.54 -17.76 -14.86
N ARG A 374 -12.72 -18.37 -13.99
CA ARG A 374 -13.21 -19.16 -12.85
C ARG A 374 -14.03 -18.31 -11.87
N GLN A 375 -13.58 -17.08 -11.60
CA GLN A 375 -14.30 -16.15 -10.74
C GLN A 375 -15.64 -15.74 -11.35
N ALA A 376 -15.67 -15.43 -12.65
CA ALA A 376 -16.90 -15.13 -13.37
C ALA A 376 -17.88 -16.31 -13.36
N TRP A 377 -17.41 -17.55 -13.54
CA TRP A 377 -18.27 -18.75 -13.41
C TRP A 377 -18.86 -18.87 -12.00
N ARG A 378 -18.05 -18.63 -10.97
CA ARG A 378 -18.45 -18.69 -9.55
C ARG A 378 -19.19 -17.46 -9.05
N ARG A 379 -19.35 -16.43 -9.88
CA ARG A 379 -20.00 -15.16 -9.50
C ARG A 379 -19.29 -14.48 -8.31
N GLU A 380 -17.95 -14.58 -8.29
CA GLU A 380 -17.09 -13.95 -7.28
C GLU A 380 -16.69 -12.54 -7.76
N GLY A 381 -17.44 -11.50 -7.36
CA GLY A 381 -17.24 -10.10 -7.76
C GLY A 381 -18.47 -9.24 -7.43
N VAL A 382 -18.38 -7.92 -7.62
CA VAL A 382 -19.31 -6.82 -7.23
C VAL A 382 -20.81 -7.13 -7.46
N GLU A 383 -21.69 -6.44 -6.70
CA GLU A 383 -23.17 -6.48 -6.62
C GLU A 383 -23.91 -7.27 -7.73
N ALA A 384 -24.91 -8.06 -7.30
CA ALA A 384 -25.60 -9.15 -7.99
C ALA A 384 -26.07 -8.98 -9.46
N ASP A 385 -25.96 -7.79 -10.07
CA ASP A 385 -26.39 -7.47 -11.43
C ASP A 385 -25.28 -7.09 -12.43
N GLN A 386 -24.01 -6.94 -12.01
CA GLN A 386 -22.88 -6.60 -12.91
C GLN A 386 -21.70 -7.56 -12.76
N LEU A 387 -21.82 -8.75 -13.37
CA LEU A 387 -20.71 -9.68 -13.47
C LEU A 387 -19.80 -9.32 -14.65
N ASP A 388 -18.75 -8.57 -14.33
CA ASP A 388 -17.76 -8.07 -15.27
C ASP A 388 -16.60 -9.05 -15.45
N LEU A 389 -16.37 -9.49 -16.69
CA LEU A 389 -15.22 -10.31 -17.06
C LEU A 389 -14.26 -9.50 -17.94
N VAL A 390 -13.11 -9.12 -17.38
CA VAL A 390 -12.06 -8.37 -18.10
C VAL A 390 -10.87 -9.27 -18.38
N LEU A 391 -10.49 -9.39 -19.66
CA LEU A 391 -9.37 -10.20 -20.13
C LEU A 391 -8.41 -9.35 -20.97
N GLU A 392 -7.18 -9.21 -20.49
CA GLU A 392 -6.08 -8.61 -21.23
C GLU A 392 -5.42 -9.69 -22.10
N ALA A 393 -5.56 -9.56 -23.42
CA ALA A 393 -5.22 -10.59 -24.40
C ALA A 393 -3.79 -10.48 -24.98
N GLN A 394 -2.98 -9.52 -24.53
CA GLN A 394 -1.64 -9.24 -25.05
C GLN A 394 -0.74 -10.47 -25.18
N ASP A 395 -0.71 -11.30 -24.13
CA ASP A 395 0.22 -12.43 -24.03
C ASP A 395 -0.49 -13.78 -24.07
N LEU A 396 -1.82 -13.81 -24.30
CA LEU A 396 -2.62 -15.03 -24.18
C LEU A 396 -2.47 -15.99 -25.38
N GLY A 397 -2.13 -15.47 -26.56
CA GLY A 397 -2.27 -16.24 -27.80
C GLY A 397 -3.73 -16.64 -28.04
N ALA A 398 -3.98 -17.82 -28.61
CA ALA A 398 -5.35 -18.28 -28.87
C ALA A 398 -6.16 -18.47 -27.57
N LEU A 399 -7.39 -17.92 -27.54
CA LEU A 399 -8.34 -18.07 -26.44
C LEU A 399 -8.93 -19.50 -26.41
N PRO A 400 -9.26 -20.01 -25.20
CA PRO A 400 -9.79 -21.36 -25.05
C PRO A 400 -11.25 -21.42 -25.46
N THR A 401 -11.66 -22.48 -26.15
CA THR A 401 -13.09 -22.77 -26.34
C THR A 401 -13.68 -23.30 -25.04
N LEU A 402 -14.55 -22.53 -24.39
CA LEU A 402 -15.11 -22.90 -23.10
C LEU A 402 -16.17 -24.02 -23.24
N PRO A 403 -16.14 -25.07 -22.39
CA PRO A 403 -17.07 -26.20 -22.48
C PRO A 403 -18.47 -25.88 -21.92
N THR A 404 -18.64 -24.71 -21.29
CA THR A 404 -19.84 -24.29 -20.56
C THR A 404 -20.24 -22.89 -20.96
N ARG A 405 -21.54 -22.64 -21.16
CA ARG A 405 -22.07 -21.30 -21.38
C ARG A 405 -22.14 -20.51 -20.07
N LEU A 406 -21.74 -19.25 -20.14
CA LEU A 406 -21.70 -18.29 -19.04
C LEU A 406 -22.78 -17.23 -19.26
N GLU A 407 -24.04 -17.65 -19.27
CA GLU A 407 -25.20 -16.81 -19.63
C GLU A 407 -25.47 -15.69 -18.62
N HIS A 408 -24.90 -15.76 -17.43
CA HIS A 408 -25.03 -14.75 -16.39
C HIS A 408 -24.05 -13.57 -16.56
N VAL A 409 -23.02 -13.69 -17.40
CA VAL A 409 -22.08 -12.59 -17.67
C VAL A 409 -22.76 -11.54 -18.54
N ARG A 410 -22.78 -10.30 -18.05
CA ARG A 410 -23.43 -9.16 -18.72
C ARG A 410 -22.44 -8.18 -19.31
N TRP A 411 -21.26 -8.06 -18.71
CA TRP A 411 -20.16 -7.24 -19.21
C TRP A 411 -18.96 -8.12 -19.55
N LEU A 412 -18.47 -8.01 -20.78
CA LEU A 412 -17.31 -8.76 -21.25
C LEU A 412 -16.36 -7.78 -21.93
N THR A 413 -15.14 -7.69 -21.39
CA THR A 413 -14.04 -6.91 -21.95
C THR A 413 -12.93 -7.88 -22.35
N VAL A 414 -12.56 -7.87 -23.63
CA VAL A 414 -11.39 -8.59 -24.16
C VAL A 414 -10.59 -7.58 -24.95
N VAL A 415 -9.42 -7.18 -24.46
CA VAL A 415 -8.63 -6.09 -25.05
C VAL A 415 -7.18 -6.47 -25.30
N ASP A 416 -6.49 -5.68 -26.12
CA ASP A 416 -5.04 -5.77 -26.37
C ASP A 416 -4.60 -7.08 -27.06
N SER A 417 -5.41 -7.65 -27.95
CA SER A 417 -5.08 -8.86 -28.71
C SER A 417 -4.16 -8.57 -29.91
N PRO A 418 -2.87 -8.98 -29.91
CA PRO A 418 -1.92 -8.59 -30.97
C PRO A 418 -2.13 -9.34 -32.29
N HIS A 419 -2.95 -10.40 -32.31
CA HIS A 419 -3.07 -11.31 -33.46
C HIS A 419 -4.45 -11.32 -34.13
N GLY A 420 -5.34 -10.37 -33.85
CA GLY A 420 -6.56 -10.13 -34.64
C GLY A 420 -7.46 -11.35 -34.78
N GLU A 421 -7.37 -12.02 -35.94
CA GLU A 421 -8.18 -13.17 -36.32
C GLU A 421 -7.64 -14.52 -35.77
N ALA A 422 -6.37 -14.60 -35.37
CA ALA A 422 -5.72 -15.85 -34.96
C ALA A 422 -6.01 -16.28 -33.51
N ILE A 423 -6.84 -15.52 -32.78
CA ILE A 423 -7.03 -15.68 -31.34
C ILE A 423 -8.25 -16.53 -30.96
N ASN A 424 -8.92 -17.19 -31.93
CA ASN A 424 -10.11 -18.01 -31.67
C ASN A 424 -11.21 -17.23 -30.91
N LEU A 425 -11.33 -15.93 -31.20
CA LEU A 425 -12.30 -15.04 -30.55
C LEU A 425 -13.74 -15.52 -30.81
N ASP A 426 -14.02 -16.03 -32.01
CA ASP A 426 -15.35 -16.54 -32.36
C ASP A 426 -15.78 -17.73 -31.47
N GLY A 427 -14.88 -18.71 -31.27
CA GLY A 427 -15.15 -19.85 -30.39
C GLY A 427 -15.28 -19.46 -28.92
N PHE A 428 -14.56 -18.44 -28.49
CA PHE A 428 -14.64 -17.91 -27.12
C PHE A 428 -15.96 -17.17 -26.86
N LEU A 429 -16.34 -16.24 -27.75
CA LEU A 429 -17.55 -15.41 -27.60
C LEU A 429 -18.85 -16.23 -27.64
N GLN A 430 -18.86 -17.40 -28.29
CA GLN A 430 -20.01 -18.33 -28.27
C GLN A 430 -20.40 -18.80 -26.85
N ALA A 431 -19.50 -18.71 -25.88
CA ALA A 431 -19.79 -19.06 -24.50
C ALA A 431 -20.62 -18.00 -23.76
N PHE A 432 -20.79 -16.78 -24.31
CA PHE A 432 -21.34 -15.62 -23.62
C PHE A 432 -22.57 -15.00 -24.33
N PRO A 433 -23.68 -15.74 -24.52
CA PRO A 433 -24.85 -15.24 -25.26
C PRO A 433 -25.63 -14.14 -24.51
N GLY A 434 -25.43 -13.98 -23.20
CA GLY A 434 -26.16 -13.04 -22.35
C GLY A 434 -25.54 -11.64 -22.24
N VAL A 435 -24.44 -11.36 -22.93
CA VAL A 435 -23.70 -10.10 -22.81
C VAL A 435 -24.55 -8.91 -23.28
N ARG A 436 -24.58 -7.85 -22.47
CA ARG A 436 -25.18 -6.56 -22.78
C ARG A 436 -24.13 -5.52 -23.17
N ASN A 437 -22.94 -5.61 -22.58
CA ASN A 437 -21.84 -4.70 -22.81
C ASN A 437 -20.62 -5.50 -23.25
N LEU A 438 -20.24 -5.35 -24.52
CA LEU A 438 -19.09 -6.04 -25.09
C LEU A 438 -18.04 -5.03 -25.51
N ASP A 439 -16.88 -5.12 -24.87
CA ASP A 439 -15.70 -4.33 -25.19
C ASP A 439 -14.65 -5.23 -25.85
N LEU A 440 -14.36 -4.93 -27.12
CA LEU A 440 -13.37 -5.57 -27.95
C LEU A 440 -12.29 -4.58 -28.40
N ALA A 441 -11.99 -3.56 -27.60
CA ALA A 441 -11.01 -2.54 -27.96
C ALA A 441 -9.60 -3.11 -28.18
N ASN A 442 -8.82 -2.47 -29.06
CA ASN A 442 -7.42 -2.79 -29.35
C ASN A 442 -7.14 -4.26 -29.73
N ASN A 443 -8.03 -4.87 -30.50
CA ASN A 443 -7.89 -6.27 -30.93
C ASN A 443 -7.48 -6.44 -32.39
N ARG A 444 -7.20 -5.36 -33.14
CA ARG A 444 -6.85 -5.39 -34.57
C ARG A 444 -7.87 -6.17 -35.43
N LEU A 445 -9.15 -6.13 -35.08
CA LEU A 445 -10.21 -6.84 -35.80
C LEU A 445 -10.50 -6.15 -37.13
N ARG A 446 -10.37 -6.89 -38.25
CA ARG A 446 -10.83 -6.46 -39.57
C ARG A 446 -12.25 -6.93 -39.87
N LEU A 447 -12.50 -8.20 -39.59
CA LEU A 447 -13.81 -8.84 -39.67
C LEU A 447 -14.38 -9.05 -38.27
N LEU A 448 -15.66 -8.75 -38.10
CA LEU A 448 -16.37 -8.97 -36.85
C LEU A 448 -16.65 -10.47 -36.63
N PRO A 449 -16.53 -10.97 -35.39
CA PRO A 449 -16.78 -12.39 -35.08
C PRO A 449 -18.24 -12.76 -35.34
N GLY A 450 -18.47 -13.94 -35.92
CA GLY A 450 -19.80 -14.45 -36.23
C GLY A 450 -20.65 -14.70 -34.99
N ALA A 451 -20.01 -14.96 -33.84
CA ALA A 451 -20.65 -15.09 -32.54
C ALA A 451 -21.54 -13.89 -32.15
N LEU A 452 -21.26 -12.68 -32.64
CA LEU A 452 -22.09 -11.50 -32.41
C LEU A 452 -23.54 -11.72 -32.87
N ALA A 453 -23.78 -12.52 -33.91
CA ALA A 453 -25.12 -12.82 -34.38
C ALA A 453 -26.01 -13.53 -33.35
N GLN A 454 -25.42 -14.14 -32.31
CA GLN A 454 -26.12 -14.85 -31.24
C GLN A 454 -26.35 -13.97 -30.00
N MET A 455 -25.78 -12.76 -29.96
CA MET A 455 -25.84 -11.84 -28.81
C MET A 455 -27.02 -10.87 -28.94
N THR A 456 -28.24 -11.38 -28.89
CA THR A 456 -29.47 -10.59 -29.12
C THR A 456 -29.76 -9.56 -28.03
N GLU A 457 -29.14 -9.69 -26.87
CA GLU A 457 -29.28 -8.80 -25.71
C GLU A 457 -28.23 -7.67 -25.69
N LEU A 458 -27.37 -7.58 -26.70
CA LEU A 458 -26.27 -6.61 -26.72
C LEU A 458 -26.79 -5.18 -26.87
N GLU A 459 -26.44 -4.33 -25.91
CA GLU A 459 -26.81 -2.91 -25.82
C GLU A 459 -25.62 -2.01 -26.17
N THR A 460 -24.41 -2.37 -25.77
CA THR A 460 -23.19 -1.58 -26.01
C THR A 460 -22.12 -2.46 -26.67
N LEU A 461 -21.58 -1.98 -27.78
CA LEU A 461 -20.47 -2.62 -28.49
C LEU A 461 -19.32 -1.62 -28.67
N ASP A 462 -18.19 -1.92 -28.03
CA ASP A 462 -16.95 -1.18 -28.18
C ASP A 462 -15.97 -1.91 -29.10
N LEU A 463 -15.59 -1.25 -30.20
CA LEU A 463 -14.65 -1.72 -31.20
C LEU A 463 -13.50 -0.72 -31.38
N GLN A 464 -13.22 0.12 -30.37
CA GLN A 464 -12.15 1.10 -30.43
C GLN A 464 -10.80 0.47 -30.78
N CYS A 465 -9.92 1.19 -31.49
CA CYS A 465 -8.58 0.73 -31.86
C CYS A 465 -8.56 -0.61 -32.63
N ASN A 466 -9.59 -0.87 -33.45
CA ASN A 466 -9.64 -1.98 -34.39
C ASN A 466 -9.62 -1.50 -35.83
N ILE A 467 -9.35 -2.39 -36.78
CA ILE A 467 -9.26 -2.09 -38.22
C ILE A 467 -10.53 -2.52 -38.98
N VAL A 468 -11.69 -2.26 -38.39
CA VAL A 468 -12.98 -2.82 -38.85
C VAL A 468 -13.32 -2.30 -40.24
N ALA A 469 -13.45 -3.21 -41.20
CA ALA A 469 -13.79 -2.87 -42.58
C ALA A 469 -15.31 -2.73 -42.75
N LEU A 470 -15.86 -1.52 -42.63
CA LEU A 470 -17.30 -1.26 -42.81
C LEU A 470 -17.77 -1.34 -44.28
N GLN A 471 -16.83 -1.34 -45.22
CA GLN A 471 -17.08 -1.63 -46.64
C GLN A 471 -17.46 -3.10 -46.89
N GLU A 472 -17.15 -4.00 -45.95
CA GLU A 472 -17.51 -5.42 -46.05
C GLU A 472 -18.96 -5.64 -45.62
N ALA A 473 -19.79 -6.14 -46.54
CA ALA A 473 -21.21 -6.37 -46.29
C ALA A 473 -21.46 -7.27 -45.06
N ARG A 474 -20.59 -8.26 -44.81
CA ARG A 474 -20.68 -9.16 -43.66
C ARG A 474 -20.66 -8.42 -42.31
N ASN A 475 -19.81 -7.41 -42.15
CA ASN A 475 -19.70 -6.68 -40.88
C ASN A 475 -20.99 -5.90 -40.60
N ILE A 476 -21.51 -5.21 -41.62
CA ILE A 476 -22.78 -4.48 -41.52
C ILE A 476 -23.96 -5.43 -41.32
N ASP A 477 -23.99 -6.58 -42.00
CA ASP A 477 -25.02 -7.60 -41.82
C ASP A 477 -25.04 -8.16 -40.39
N LEU A 478 -23.89 -8.24 -39.72
CA LEU A 478 -23.81 -8.66 -38.32
C LEU A 478 -24.31 -7.55 -37.38
N LEU A 479 -23.86 -6.31 -37.57
CA LEU A 479 -24.29 -5.18 -36.74
C LEU A 479 -25.79 -4.91 -36.83
N THR A 480 -26.35 -4.99 -38.05
CA THR A 480 -27.80 -4.79 -38.29
C THR A 480 -28.68 -5.90 -37.72
N ARG A 481 -28.10 -7.04 -37.30
CA ARG A 481 -28.81 -8.14 -36.62
C ARG A 481 -28.87 -8.01 -35.11
N LEU A 482 -28.33 -6.93 -34.54
CA LEU A 482 -28.33 -6.67 -33.09
C LEU A 482 -29.53 -5.78 -32.73
N PRO A 483 -30.69 -6.35 -32.35
CA PRO A 483 -31.94 -5.59 -32.27
C PRO A 483 -31.98 -4.59 -31.11
N ARG A 484 -31.12 -4.77 -30.09
CA ARG A 484 -31.07 -3.92 -28.88
C ARG A 484 -29.86 -3.02 -28.82
N LEU A 485 -29.06 -2.95 -29.89
CA LEU A 485 -27.84 -2.15 -29.88
C LEU A 485 -28.20 -0.66 -29.72
N GLN A 486 -27.65 -0.05 -28.67
CA GLN A 486 -27.90 1.32 -28.25
C GLN A 486 -26.68 2.22 -28.46
N ARG A 487 -25.48 1.68 -28.22
CA ARG A 487 -24.21 2.42 -28.30
C ARG A 487 -23.19 1.64 -29.09
N LEU A 488 -22.57 2.30 -30.07
CA LEU A 488 -21.55 1.73 -30.94
C LEU A 488 -20.32 2.64 -30.94
N ASN A 489 -19.18 2.11 -30.47
CA ASN A 489 -17.89 2.80 -30.51
C ASN A 489 -17.00 2.17 -31.59
N LEU A 490 -16.55 2.98 -32.54
CA LEU A 490 -15.70 2.63 -33.68
C LEU A 490 -14.46 3.54 -33.76
N SER A 491 -14.04 4.09 -32.63
CA SER A 491 -12.96 5.07 -32.59
C SER A 491 -11.58 4.45 -32.87
N GLY A 492 -10.64 5.17 -33.47
CA GLY A 492 -9.21 4.77 -33.48
C GLY A 492 -8.78 3.68 -34.45
N GLY A 493 -9.43 3.47 -35.60
CA GLY A 493 -8.92 2.55 -36.63
C GLY A 493 -9.82 2.26 -37.84
N LEU A 494 -10.86 3.07 -38.07
CA LEU A 494 -11.62 3.04 -39.32
C LEU A 494 -10.84 3.69 -40.47
N GLU A 495 -10.70 2.97 -41.60
CA GLU A 495 -10.16 3.52 -42.85
C GLU A 495 -11.15 4.45 -43.56
N SER A 496 -12.45 4.13 -43.49
CA SER A 496 -13.51 4.91 -44.11
C SER A 496 -14.86 4.63 -43.44
N LEU A 497 -15.79 5.58 -43.56
CA LEU A 497 -17.16 5.46 -43.07
C LEU A 497 -18.14 5.62 -44.25
N PRO A 498 -18.40 4.57 -45.04
CA PRO A 498 -19.24 4.68 -46.23
C PRO A 498 -20.68 5.13 -45.91
N VAL A 499 -21.23 6.04 -46.71
CA VAL A 499 -22.63 6.49 -46.58
C VAL A 499 -23.62 5.32 -46.57
N ALA A 500 -23.39 4.30 -47.41
CA ALA A 500 -24.22 3.09 -47.44
C ALA A 500 -24.19 2.31 -46.11
N ALA A 501 -23.06 2.30 -45.40
CA ALA A 501 -22.97 1.67 -44.08
C ALA A 501 -23.78 2.48 -43.05
N LEU A 502 -23.67 3.81 -43.06
CA LEU A 502 -24.47 4.69 -42.19
C LEU A 502 -25.96 4.53 -42.41
N GLN A 503 -26.42 4.48 -43.66
CA GLN A 503 -27.83 4.27 -44.00
C GLN A 503 -28.36 2.93 -43.48
N ARG A 504 -27.54 1.87 -43.52
CA ARG A 504 -27.93 0.55 -43.00
C ARG A 504 -27.92 0.51 -41.47
N LEU A 505 -26.95 1.14 -40.82
CA LEU A 505 -26.91 1.25 -39.36
C LEU A 505 -28.10 2.07 -38.82
N GLY A 506 -28.55 3.08 -39.58
CA GLY A 506 -29.75 3.86 -39.25
C GLY A 506 -31.06 3.06 -39.19
N GLN A 507 -31.08 1.79 -39.63
CA GLN A 507 -32.24 0.90 -39.48
C GLN A 507 -32.42 0.41 -38.03
N LEU A 508 -31.37 0.51 -37.20
CA LEU A 508 -31.40 0.10 -35.79
C LEU A 508 -32.20 1.12 -34.98
N GLN A 509 -33.37 0.69 -34.48
CA GLN A 509 -34.34 1.57 -33.81
C GLN A 509 -33.88 2.10 -32.46
N HIS A 510 -32.88 1.46 -31.83
CA HIS A 510 -32.42 1.79 -30.49
C HIS A 510 -31.04 2.43 -30.47
N LEU A 511 -30.35 2.54 -31.61
CA LEU A 511 -28.98 3.05 -31.69
C LEU A 511 -29.00 4.58 -31.54
N TYR A 512 -28.70 5.04 -30.33
CA TYR A 512 -28.73 6.46 -29.99
C TYR A 512 -27.35 7.10 -29.85
N ALA A 513 -26.29 6.31 -29.64
CA ALA A 513 -24.92 6.82 -29.54
C ALA A 513 -23.99 6.19 -30.58
N LEU A 514 -23.34 7.06 -31.36
CA LEU A 514 -22.26 6.69 -32.28
C LEU A 514 -20.98 7.44 -31.89
N ARG A 515 -19.91 6.68 -31.60
CA ARG A 515 -18.57 7.24 -31.41
C ARG A 515 -17.66 6.73 -32.51
N ALA A 516 -16.94 7.63 -33.17
CA ALA A 516 -15.96 7.30 -34.19
C ALA A 516 -14.79 8.30 -34.13
N ASP A 517 -14.33 8.59 -32.93
CA ASP A 517 -13.21 9.50 -32.67
C ASP A 517 -11.88 8.92 -33.19
N LEU A 518 -10.83 9.73 -33.29
CA LEU A 518 -9.46 9.28 -33.63
C LEU A 518 -9.36 8.52 -34.96
N ASN A 519 -10.23 8.82 -35.92
CA ASN A 519 -10.24 8.20 -37.24
C ASN A 519 -9.88 9.23 -38.32
N ARG A 520 -9.20 8.83 -39.41
CA ARG A 520 -8.88 9.74 -40.53
C ARG A 520 -10.07 9.94 -41.46
N LEU A 521 -11.19 10.41 -40.93
CA LEU A 521 -12.45 10.55 -41.64
C LEU A 521 -12.63 11.98 -42.14
N ALA A 522 -12.84 12.12 -43.45
CA ALA A 522 -13.30 13.36 -44.07
C ALA A 522 -14.80 13.24 -44.39
N LEU A 523 -15.66 13.77 -43.52
CA LEU A 523 -17.11 13.70 -43.70
C LEU A 523 -17.63 14.83 -44.60
N GLN A 524 -18.42 14.45 -45.59
CA GLN A 524 -19.12 15.35 -46.51
C GLN A 524 -20.62 15.47 -46.16
N ALA A 525 -21.36 16.33 -46.86
CA ALA A 525 -22.79 16.58 -46.59
C ALA A 525 -23.62 15.29 -46.56
N GLU A 526 -23.37 14.36 -47.48
CA GLU A 526 -24.08 13.08 -47.61
C GLU A 526 -23.95 12.19 -46.37
N HIS A 527 -22.86 12.33 -45.61
CA HIS A 527 -22.64 11.58 -44.38
C HIS A 527 -23.54 12.10 -43.26
N PHE A 528 -23.62 13.43 -43.11
CA PHE A 528 -24.52 14.07 -42.14
C PHE A 528 -25.99 13.86 -42.51
N GLU A 529 -26.34 13.87 -43.79
CA GLU A 529 -27.69 13.52 -44.26
C GLU A 529 -28.05 12.06 -43.95
N ALA A 530 -27.10 11.13 -44.07
CA ALA A 530 -27.33 9.75 -43.66
C ALA A 530 -27.55 9.61 -42.14
N LEU A 531 -26.79 10.35 -41.32
CA LEU A 531 -26.97 10.41 -39.86
C LEU A 531 -28.30 11.05 -39.45
N GLN A 532 -28.79 12.03 -40.23
CA GLN A 532 -30.11 12.64 -40.01
C GLN A 532 -31.24 11.60 -40.12
N GLY A 533 -31.05 10.56 -40.92
CA GLY A 533 -32.02 9.47 -41.06
C GLY A 533 -32.12 8.53 -39.86
N TRP A 534 -31.28 8.68 -38.82
CA TRP A 534 -31.25 7.78 -37.68
C TRP A 534 -32.31 8.19 -36.65
N PRO A 535 -33.31 7.33 -36.36
CA PRO A 535 -34.49 7.74 -35.59
C PRO A 535 -34.21 8.04 -34.11
N ALA A 536 -33.16 7.45 -33.55
CA ALA A 536 -32.83 7.55 -32.13
C ALA A 536 -31.50 8.26 -31.85
N LEU A 537 -30.78 8.73 -32.87
CA LEU A 537 -29.42 9.29 -32.69
C LEU A 537 -29.48 10.58 -31.87
N THR A 538 -28.87 10.55 -30.69
CA THR A 538 -28.83 11.67 -29.74
C THR A 538 -27.41 12.00 -29.28
N GLU A 539 -26.47 11.05 -29.36
CA GLU A 539 -25.06 11.28 -29.04
C GLU A 539 -24.19 10.99 -30.27
N LEU A 540 -23.40 11.98 -30.67
CA LEU A 540 -22.45 11.85 -31.77
C LEU A 540 -21.07 12.34 -31.32
N SER A 541 -20.07 11.47 -31.44
CA SER A 541 -18.67 11.77 -31.14
C SER A 541 -17.81 11.48 -32.37
N LEU A 542 -17.16 12.52 -32.89
CA LEU A 542 -16.29 12.48 -34.06
C LEU A 542 -15.01 13.30 -33.81
N GLY A 543 -14.47 13.25 -32.59
CA GLY A 543 -13.26 13.95 -32.19
C GLY A 543 -12.01 13.42 -32.89
N SER A 544 -10.97 14.24 -32.99
CA SER A 544 -9.67 13.92 -33.59
C SER A 544 -9.78 13.22 -34.97
N CYS A 545 -10.65 13.75 -35.83
CA CYS A 545 -10.80 13.31 -37.21
C CYS A 545 -10.24 14.35 -38.19
N GLU A 546 -10.41 14.13 -39.50
CA GLU A 546 -9.96 15.07 -40.55
C GLU A 546 -11.16 15.86 -41.12
N ILE A 547 -12.16 16.16 -40.29
CA ILE A 547 -13.40 16.80 -40.74
C ILE A 547 -13.14 18.29 -40.99
N THR A 548 -13.51 18.73 -42.20
CA THR A 548 -13.54 20.14 -42.59
C THR A 548 -14.97 20.51 -42.98
N LEU A 549 -15.45 21.68 -42.56
CA LEU A 549 -16.82 22.11 -42.89
C LEU A 549 -16.82 22.98 -44.14
N THR A 550 -17.60 22.56 -45.14
CA THR A 550 -18.01 23.39 -46.29
C THR A 550 -19.37 24.01 -46.00
N ALA A 551 -19.83 24.96 -46.82
CA ALA A 551 -21.17 25.54 -46.64
C ALA A 551 -22.28 24.47 -46.68
N GLU A 552 -22.12 23.46 -47.53
CA GLU A 552 -23.08 22.35 -47.68
C GLU A 552 -23.02 21.40 -46.48
N SER A 553 -21.83 20.98 -46.04
CA SER A 553 -21.71 20.07 -44.90
C SER A 553 -22.05 20.74 -43.56
N ARG A 554 -21.76 22.05 -43.40
CA ARG A 554 -22.22 22.87 -42.27
C ARG A 554 -23.75 22.92 -42.19
N ALA A 555 -24.41 23.13 -43.33
CA ALA A 555 -25.88 23.14 -43.38
C ALA A 555 -26.49 21.76 -43.11
N ALA A 556 -25.84 20.69 -43.57
CA ALA A 556 -26.28 19.32 -43.28
C ALA A 556 -26.10 18.97 -41.80
N LEU A 557 -24.96 19.34 -41.18
CA LEU A 557 -24.72 19.17 -39.74
C LEU A 557 -25.77 19.90 -38.90
N GLY A 558 -26.10 21.15 -39.24
CA GLY A 558 -27.11 21.95 -38.52
C GLY A 558 -28.52 21.34 -38.49
N ARG A 559 -28.83 20.41 -39.41
CA ARG A 559 -30.12 19.67 -39.42
C ARG A 559 -30.17 18.54 -38.38
N LEU A 560 -29.07 18.19 -37.72
CA LEU A 560 -29.02 17.17 -36.66
C LEU A 560 -29.49 17.72 -35.30
N ASN A 561 -30.58 18.50 -35.29
CA ASN A 561 -31.09 19.22 -34.12
C ASN A 561 -31.72 18.33 -33.04
N GLN A 562 -31.81 17.01 -33.27
CA GLN A 562 -32.17 16.00 -32.29
C GLN A 562 -31.02 15.60 -31.33
N LEU A 563 -29.80 16.05 -31.62
CA LEU A 563 -28.63 15.70 -30.80
C LEU A 563 -28.68 16.36 -29.43
N HIS A 564 -28.33 15.57 -28.42
CA HIS A 564 -28.19 15.94 -27.02
C HIS A 564 -26.70 16.11 -26.64
N SER A 565 -25.81 15.37 -27.31
CA SER A 565 -24.35 15.49 -27.16
C SER A 565 -23.68 15.50 -28.53
N LEU A 566 -22.84 16.51 -28.77
CA LEU A 566 -21.96 16.59 -29.94
C LEU A 566 -20.53 16.84 -29.49
N ARG A 567 -19.60 15.96 -29.90
CA ARG A 567 -18.16 16.18 -29.75
C ARG A 567 -17.47 16.16 -31.11
N LEU A 568 -16.81 17.26 -31.45
CA LEU A 568 -16.04 17.43 -32.69
C LEU A 568 -14.61 17.91 -32.41
N GLY A 569 -14.14 17.80 -31.17
CA GLY A 569 -12.81 18.18 -30.74
C GLY A 569 -11.69 17.75 -31.69
N ASP A 570 -10.57 18.47 -31.73
CA ASP A 570 -9.39 18.13 -32.56
C ASP A 570 -9.68 17.91 -34.06
N ASN A 571 -10.65 18.61 -34.65
CA ASN A 571 -10.92 18.57 -36.10
C ASN A 571 -10.63 19.91 -36.77
N PRO A 572 -10.05 19.97 -37.97
CA PRO A 572 -9.80 21.23 -38.67
C PRO A 572 -11.08 21.83 -39.29
N LEU A 573 -12.11 22.13 -38.49
CA LEU A 573 -13.44 22.53 -38.98
C LEU A 573 -13.38 23.83 -39.80
N GLN A 574 -12.55 24.80 -39.37
CA GLN A 574 -12.39 26.17 -39.90
C GLN A 574 -13.66 27.04 -39.85
N LEU A 575 -14.80 26.53 -40.33
CA LEU A 575 -16.11 27.12 -40.18
C LEU A 575 -16.76 26.63 -38.87
N THR A 576 -17.52 27.50 -38.22
CA THR A 576 -18.26 27.16 -37.01
C THR A 576 -19.52 26.34 -37.35
N PRO A 577 -19.88 25.32 -36.55
CA PRO A 577 -21.18 24.67 -36.69
C PRO A 577 -22.33 25.64 -36.39
N ASP A 578 -23.48 25.40 -37.03
CA ASP A 578 -24.73 26.09 -36.72
C ASP A 578 -25.56 25.21 -35.79
N VAL A 579 -25.72 25.63 -34.54
CA VAL A 579 -26.48 24.91 -33.50
C VAL A 579 -27.85 25.54 -33.26
N THR A 580 -28.33 26.36 -34.20
CA THR A 580 -29.64 26.99 -34.12
C THR A 580 -30.75 25.94 -34.04
N GLY A 581 -31.58 26.03 -32.99
CA GLY A 581 -32.71 25.13 -32.79
C GLY A 581 -32.39 23.80 -32.11
N TRP A 582 -31.16 23.58 -31.63
CA TRP A 582 -30.75 22.39 -30.89
C TRP A 582 -31.20 22.45 -29.42
N GLN A 583 -32.51 22.43 -29.19
CA GLN A 583 -33.12 22.70 -27.87
C GLN A 583 -32.82 21.65 -26.79
N HIS A 584 -32.30 20.49 -27.17
CA HIS A 584 -32.02 19.38 -26.25
C HIS A 584 -30.51 19.16 -26.02
N LEU A 585 -29.65 20.02 -26.58
CA LEU A 585 -28.20 19.90 -26.47
C LEU A 585 -27.72 20.20 -25.05
N HIS A 586 -27.21 19.18 -24.37
CA HIS A 586 -26.59 19.29 -23.04
C HIS A 586 -25.05 19.30 -23.09
N THR A 587 -24.44 18.75 -24.14
CA THR A 587 -22.98 18.70 -24.29
C THR A 587 -22.57 19.16 -25.68
N LEU A 588 -21.72 20.19 -25.74
CA LEU A 588 -21.06 20.66 -26.95
C LEU A 588 -19.55 20.75 -26.68
N ASP A 589 -18.78 19.98 -27.44
CA ASP A 589 -17.32 19.94 -27.36
C ASP A 589 -16.75 20.26 -28.74
N LEU A 590 -16.06 21.39 -28.80
CA LEU A 590 -15.40 21.95 -29.97
C LEU A 590 -13.97 22.37 -29.60
N ASP A 591 -13.25 21.61 -28.77
CA ASP A 591 -11.86 21.92 -28.45
C ASP A 591 -10.93 21.78 -29.67
N ARG A 592 -9.92 22.65 -29.79
CA ARG A 592 -8.89 22.58 -30.86
C ARG A 592 -9.44 22.42 -32.29
N VAL A 593 -10.58 23.04 -32.61
CA VAL A 593 -11.20 22.92 -33.95
C VAL A 593 -10.83 24.02 -34.95
N GLY A 594 -10.09 25.03 -34.49
CA GLY A 594 -9.59 26.14 -35.31
C GLY A 594 -10.65 27.16 -35.72
N ILE A 595 -11.76 27.26 -34.98
CA ILE A 595 -12.78 28.28 -35.22
C ILE A 595 -12.31 29.66 -34.76
N THR A 596 -12.75 30.71 -35.46
CA THR A 596 -12.42 32.12 -35.18
C THR A 596 -13.60 32.95 -34.68
N GLN A 597 -14.80 32.37 -34.70
CA GLN A 597 -16.05 33.00 -34.28
C GLN A 597 -16.82 32.04 -33.37
N TRP A 598 -17.72 32.57 -32.56
CA TRP A 598 -18.61 31.76 -31.74
C TRP A 598 -19.63 31.02 -32.62
N PRO A 599 -20.01 29.76 -32.30
CA PRO A 599 -21.05 29.05 -33.02
C PRO A 599 -22.40 29.79 -33.03
N GLU A 600 -23.04 29.82 -34.20
CA GLU A 600 -24.34 30.45 -34.37
C GLU A 600 -25.40 29.71 -33.55
N GLY A 601 -26.21 30.45 -32.79
CA GLY A 601 -27.22 29.88 -31.88
C GLY A 601 -26.72 29.51 -30.48
N LEU A 602 -25.42 29.37 -30.24
CA LEU A 602 -24.86 28.99 -28.93
C LEU A 602 -25.22 29.97 -27.78
N PRO A 603 -25.12 31.31 -27.95
CA PRO A 603 -25.56 32.24 -26.90
C PRO A 603 -27.05 32.09 -26.54
N GLY A 604 -27.87 31.71 -27.53
CA GLY A 604 -29.27 31.38 -27.33
C GLY A 604 -29.47 30.12 -26.47
N LEU A 605 -28.66 29.08 -26.71
CA LEU A 605 -28.66 27.85 -25.89
C LEU A 605 -28.23 28.14 -24.45
N MET A 606 -27.18 28.94 -24.26
CA MET A 606 -26.69 29.36 -22.94
C MET A 606 -27.73 30.16 -22.14
N ASN A 607 -28.68 30.81 -22.81
CA ASN A 607 -29.74 31.58 -22.17
C ASN A 607 -31.09 30.84 -22.08
N GLN A 608 -31.14 29.54 -22.40
CA GLN A 608 -32.38 28.77 -22.28
C GLN A 608 -32.83 28.64 -20.82
N ARG A 609 -34.15 28.75 -20.60
CA ARG A 609 -34.78 28.57 -19.30
C ARG A 609 -35.96 27.59 -19.45
N PRO A 610 -35.89 26.37 -18.87
CA PRO A 610 -34.81 25.84 -18.03
C PRO A 610 -33.49 25.60 -18.79
N LEU A 611 -32.36 25.72 -18.09
CA LEU A 611 -31.03 25.48 -18.67
C LEU A 611 -30.86 23.98 -18.97
N VAL A 612 -30.61 23.67 -20.25
CA VAL A 612 -30.34 22.29 -20.72
C VAL A 612 -28.83 22.06 -20.93
N LEU A 613 -28.10 23.07 -21.43
CA LEU A 613 -26.66 23.00 -21.66
C LEU A 613 -25.90 22.83 -20.33
N ARG A 614 -25.11 21.76 -20.22
CA ARG A 614 -24.33 21.40 -19.03
C ARG A 614 -22.83 21.39 -19.26
N SER A 615 -22.37 20.99 -20.45
CA SER A 615 -20.95 20.88 -20.76
C SER A 615 -20.66 21.64 -22.04
N LEU A 616 -19.76 22.62 -21.96
CA LEU A 616 -19.33 23.43 -23.10
C LEU A 616 -17.81 23.57 -23.15
N ASP A 617 -17.17 22.97 -24.14
CA ASP A 617 -15.73 23.10 -24.36
C ASP A 617 -15.48 23.84 -25.69
N LEU A 618 -14.81 24.99 -25.61
CA LEU A 618 -14.33 25.76 -26.77
C LEU A 618 -12.82 26.04 -26.67
N SER A 619 -12.09 25.26 -25.87
CA SER A 619 -10.66 25.48 -25.63
C SER A 619 -9.79 25.29 -26.88
N GLY A 620 -8.58 25.84 -26.91
CA GLY A 620 -7.60 25.62 -27.98
C GLY A 620 -8.01 26.15 -29.36
N ASN A 621 -8.90 27.14 -29.42
CA ASN A 621 -9.41 27.73 -30.66
C ASN A 621 -8.74 29.09 -30.96
N ARG A 622 -9.26 29.80 -31.97
CA ARG A 622 -8.75 31.12 -32.39
C ARG A 622 -9.76 32.23 -32.12
N LEU A 623 -10.51 32.11 -31.02
CA LEU A 623 -11.50 33.11 -30.61
C LEU A 623 -10.81 34.34 -30.02
N VAL A 624 -11.09 35.51 -30.59
CA VAL A 624 -10.54 36.80 -30.14
C VAL A 624 -11.56 37.60 -29.35
N ASP A 625 -12.84 37.46 -29.70
CA ASP A 625 -13.96 38.18 -29.08
C ASP A 625 -14.86 37.21 -28.31
N ALA A 626 -15.60 37.73 -27.33
CA ALA A 626 -16.63 37.00 -26.59
C ALA A 626 -17.93 37.81 -26.55
N PRO A 627 -19.11 37.18 -26.74
CA PRO A 627 -20.41 37.85 -26.61
C PRO A 627 -20.66 38.25 -25.15
N GLU A 628 -21.70 39.06 -24.92
CA GLU A 628 -22.15 39.37 -23.56
C GLU A 628 -22.85 38.14 -22.95
N LEU A 629 -22.19 37.52 -21.97
CA LEU A 629 -22.66 36.28 -21.35
C LEU A 629 -23.14 36.45 -19.90
N HIS A 630 -22.94 37.61 -19.29
CA HIS A 630 -23.24 37.88 -17.89
C HIS A 630 -24.66 37.46 -17.47
N ASP A 631 -25.67 37.81 -18.27
CA ASP A 631 -27.09 37.57 -17.98
C ASP A 631 -27.62 36.22 -18.48
N THR A 632 -26.75 35.37 -19.03
CA THR A 632 -27.17 34.05 -19.52
C THR A 632 -27.44 33.10 -18.34
N ALA A 633 -28.44 32.23 -18.50
CA ALA A 633 -28.76 31.20 -17.51
C ALA A 633 -27.56 30.25 -17.21
N PHE A 634 -26.72 29.98 -18.22
CA PHE A 634 -25.50 29.19 -18.07
C PHE A 634 -24.47 29.86 -17.16
N ALA A 635 -24.19 31.16 -17.39
CA ALA A 635 -23.27 31.91 -16.55
C ALA A 635 -23.81 32.08 -15.11
N GLU A 636 -25.13 32.25 -14.96
CA GLU A 636 -25.80 32.24 -13.66
C GLU A 636 -25.59 30.92 -12.91
N ALA A 637 -25.75 29.78 -13.58
CA ALA A 637 -25.52 28.45 -13.00
C ALA A 637 -24.06 28.24 -12.56
N ILE A 638 -23.08 28.67 -13.35
CA ILE A 638 -21.66 28.61 -12.98
C ILE A 638 -21.36 29.47 -11.74
N ARG A 639 -21.86 30.70 -11.69
CA ARG A 639 -21.66 31.60 -10.52
C ARG A 639 -22.32 31.06 -9.25
N ASN A 640 -23.44 30.34 -9.38
CA ASN A 640 -24.13 29.70 -8.26
C ASN A 640 -23.48 28.38 -7.81
N GLY A 641 -22.51 27.86 -8.57
CA GLY A 641 -21.83 26.60 -8.26
C GLY A 641 -22.71 25.37 -8.47
N ASP A 642 -23.64 25.42 -9.44
CA ASP A 642 -24.53 24.30 -9.76
C ASP A 642 -23.73 23.05 -10.14
N GLU A 643 -23.85 21.98 -9.34
CA GLU A 643 -23.18 20.70 -9.58
C GLU A 643 -23.53 20.14 -10.98
N GLY A 644 -22.50 19.82 -11.76
CA GLY A 644 -22.65 19.21 -13.08
C GLY A 644 -22.69 20.18 -14.27
N THR A 645 -22.44 21.48 -14.06
CA THR A 645 -22.19 22.43 -15.16
C THR A 645 -20.68 22.65 -15.32
N TYR A 646 -20.14 22.36 -16.51
CA TYR A 646 -18.72 22.44 -16.86
C TYR A 646 -18.53 23.35 -18.08
N TYR A 647 -17.46 24.13 -18.05
CA TYR A 647 -17.00 24.89 -19.20
C TYR A 647 -15.48 24.88 -19.29
N ASP A 648 -14.96 25.02 -20.50
CA ASP A 648 -13.56 25.28 -20.77
C ASP A 648 -13.42 26.20 -21.98
N PHE A 649 -12.71 27.33 -21.80
CA PHE A 649 -12.44 28.32 -22.83
C PHE A 649 -10.94 28.62 -22.95
N ASP A 650 -10.09 27.79 -22.34
CA ASP A 650 -8.66 28.03 -22.28
C ASP A 650 -8.03 27.95 -23.68
N ASP A 651 -6.78 28.37 -23.80
CA ASP A 651 -5.99 28.29 -25.03
C ASP A 651 -6.61 29.04 -26.23
N ASN A 652 -7.31 30.15 -25.96
CA ASN A 652 -7.85 31.06 -26.97
C ASN A 652 -7.19 32.45 -26.90
N PRO A 653 -6.93 33.12 -28.05
CA PRO A 653 -6.33 34.45 -28.11
C PRO A 653 -7.35 35.57 -27.81
N PHE A 654 -8.08 35.47 -26.70
CA PHE A 654 -9.09 36.46 -26.30
C PHE A 654 -8.48 37.85 -26.08
N SER A 655 -9.12 38.87 -26.62
CA SER A 655 -8.78 40.27 -26.35
C SER A 655 -9.03 40.64 -24.88
N GLU A 656 -8.38 41.69 -24.38
CA GLU A 656 -8.61 42.17 -23.00
C GLU A 656 -10.10 42.45 -22.74
N GLN A 657 -10.83 42.94 -23.74
CA GLN A 657 -12.27 43.21 -23.62
C GLN A 657 -13.08 41.91 -23.50
N ALA A 658 -12.72 40.89 -24.27
CA ALA A 658 -13.36 39.57 -24.19
C ALA A 658 -13.08 38.89 -22.84
N GLN A 659 -11.84 38.94 -22.36
CA GLN A 659 -11.47 38.41 -21.03
C GLN A 659 -12.23 39.11 -19.91
N ARG A 660 -12.41 40.45 -19.98
CA ARG A 660 -13.24 41.19 -19.02
C ARG A 660 -14.72 40.77 -19.07
N SER A 661 -15.27 40.56 -20.26
CA SER A 661 -16.66 40.11 -20.44
C SER A 661 -16.87 38.71 -19.85
N LEU A 662 -15.96 37.77 -20.14
CA LEU A 662 -16.00 36.41 -19.60
C LEU A 662 -15.85 36.42 -18.08
N PHE A 663 -14.85 37.13 -17.55
CA PHE A 663 -14.62 37.23 -16.11
C PHE A 663 -15.84 37.83 -15.38
N GLY A 664 -16.44 38.89 -15.95
CA GLY A 664 -17.68 39.47 -15.44
C GLY A 664 -18.83 38.46 -15.40
N ALA A 665 -18.88 37.52 -16.35
CA ALA A 665 -19.86 36.44 -16.35
C ALA A 665 -19.53 35.30 -15.36
N GLY A 666 -18.40 35.33 -14.66
CA GLY A 666 -17.93 34.23 -13.80
C GLY A 666 -17.28 33.08 -14.58
N LEU A 667 -16.87 33.35 -15.83
CA LEU A 667 -16.21 32.40 -16.73
C LEU A 667 -14.74 32.82 -16.88
N THR A 668 -13.81 31.91 -16.65
CA THR A 668 -12.36 32.16 -16.80
C THR A 668 -11.83 31.54 -18.08
N ALA A 669 -10.84 32.19 -18.71
CA ALA A 669 -10.14 31.65 -19.87
C ALA A 669 -8.65 31.92 -19.71
N ILE A 670 -7.85 30.87 -19.63
CA ILE A 670 -6.39 30.89 -19.52
C ILE A 670 -5.81 30.83 -20.95
N PRO A 671 -4.83 31.68 -21.34
CA PRO A 671 -4.25 31.64 -22.68
C PRO A 671 -3.37 30.41 -22.94
N ASP A 672 -3.16 30.10 -24.24
CA ASP A 672 -2.38 28.97 -24.76
C ASP A 672 -0.95 28.96 -24.21
N MET A 673 -0.72 28.03 -23.29
CA MET A 673 0.59 27.80 -22.68
C MET A 673 1.55 27.07 -23.63
N GLU A 674 1.05 26.33 -24.64
CA GLU A 674 1.83 25.66 -25.71
C GLU A 674 2.36 26.64 -26.76
N ALA A 675 1.63 27.72 -27.08
CA ALA A 675 2.19 28.81 -27.88
C ALA A 675 3.34 29.56 -27.17
N LEU A 676 3.46 29.39 -25.84
CA LEU A 676 4.59 29.82 -25.01
C LEU A 676 5.65 28.71 -24.82
N GLU A 677 5.43 27.47 -25.30
CA GLU A 677 6.31 26.27 -25.17
C GLU A 677 7.56 26.23 -26.07
N GLY A 678 7.93 27.35 -26.70
CA GLY A 678 9.30 27.47 -27.22
C GLY A 678 10.37 27.29 -26.13
N GLU A 679 10.00 27.46 -24.86
CA GLU A 679 10.85 27.26 -23.68
C GLU A 679 10.11 26.35 -22.67
N ALA A 680 10.34 25.05 -22.82
CA ALA A 680 9.77 24.00 -21.99
C ALA A 680 9.87 24.30 -20.48
N TRP A 681 8.80 23.95 -19.78
CA TRP A 681 8.55 24.03 -18.34
C TRP A 681 9.44 23.11 -17.48
N VAL A 682 10.74 23.13 -17.73
CA VAL A 682 11.75 22.71 -16.76
C VAL A 682 12.19 23.98 -16.06
N ILE A 683 12.10 24.01 -14.72
CA ILE A 683 12.89 24.97 -13.95
C ILE A 683 14.34 24.66 -14.33
N GLU A 684 14.93 25.38 -15.29
CA GLU A 684 16.29 25.09 -15.75
C GLU A 684 17.24 25.19 -14.55
N LEU A 685 17.65 24.05 -14.00
CA LEU A 685 18.55 24.04 -12.87
C LEU A 685 19.98 24.29 -13.36
N PRO A 686 20.83 24.94 -12.55
CA PRO A 686 22.26 24.97 -12.82
C PRO A 686 22.78 23.54 -13.09
N PRO A 687 23.76 23.33 -14.00
CA PRO A 687 24.18 22.00 -14.43
C PRO A 687 24.52 21.02 -13.30
N ALA A 688 25.12 21.51 -12.21
CA ALA A 688 25.44 20.70 -11.04
C ALA A 688 24.21 20.15 -10.31
N LEU A 689 23.11 20.93 -10.25
CA LEU A 689 21.85 20.49 -9.65
C LEU A 689 21.06 19.58 -10.60
N GLU A 690 21.18 19.80 -11.91
CA GLU A 690 20.56 18.94 -12.92
C GLU A 690 21.16 17.54 -12.87
N SER A 691 22.50 17.42 -12.84
CA SER A 691 23.17 16.13 -12.66
C SER A 691 22.82 15.46 -11.32
N HIS A 692 22.63 16.23 -10.25
CA HIS A 692 22.18 15.69 -8.96
C HIS A 692 20.73 15.19 -9.04
N ARG A 693 19.84 15.90 -9.74
CA ARG A 693 18.45 15.48 -9.96
C ARG A 693 18.41 14.19 -10.77
N GLU A 694 19.11 14.12 -11.90
CA GLU A 694 19.16 12.91 -12.74
C GLU A 694 19.68 11.69 -11.99
N ALA A 695 20.66 11.87 -11.10
CA ALA A 695 21.23 10.79 -10.31
C ALA A 695 20.33 10.32 -9.15
N ASN A 696 19.49 11.22 -8.59
CA ASN A 696 18.78 10.99 -7.33
C ASN A 696 17.25 11.17 -7.40
N ALA A 697 16.67 11.43 -8.58
CA ALA A 697 15.23 11.66 -8.74
C ALA A 697 14.36 10.47 -8.29
N GLU A 698 14.88 9.25 -8.42
CA GLU A 698 14.19 8.02 -7.97
C GLU A 698 14.57 7.61 -6.53
N ASP A 699 15.48 8.34 -5.88
CA ASP A 699 15.83 8.07 -4.48
C ASP A 699 14.66 8.42 -3.57
N ALA A 700 14.32 7.52 -2.63
CA ALA A 700 13.26 7.74 -1.66
C ALA A 700 13.53 8.97 -0.77
N GLU A 701 14.80 9.37 -0.62
CA GLU A 701 15.20 10.59 0.09
C GLU A 701 14.94 11.85 -0.74
N TRP A 702 15.27 11.86 -2.03
CA TRP A 702 15.26 13.09 -2.85
C TRP A 702 14.02 13.28 -3.73
N ALA A 703 13.31 12.20 -4.06
CA ALA A 703 12.10 12.24 -4.87
C ALA A 703 11.01 13.20 -4.33
N PRO A 704 10.75 13.28 -3.01
CA PRO A 704 9.75 14.21 -2.47
C PRO A 704 10.13 15.69 -2.70
N VAL A 705 11.42 16.02 -2.58
CA VAL A 705 11.93 17.39 -2.77
C VAL A 705 11.78 17.82 -4.23
N TYR A 706 12.13 16.96 -5.18
CA TYR A 706 11.99 17.28 -6.60
C TYR A 706 10.54 17.35 -7.07
N ARG A 707 9.66 16.49 -6.55
CA ARG A 707 8.21 16.61 -6.79
C ARG A 707 7.62 17.91 -6.26
N LEU A 708 8.08 18.41 -5.11
CA LEU A 708 7.67 19.72 -4.62
C LEU A 708 8.10 20.84 -5.58
N THR A 709 9.31 20.77 -6.14
CA THR A 709 9.79 21.77 -7.11
C THR A 709 9.04 21.73 -8.44
N GLU A 710 8.64 20.54 -8.90
CA GLU A 710 7.80 20.38 -10.09
C GLU A 710 6.39 20.93 -9.86
N ARG A 711 5.81 20.68 -8.68
CA ARG A 711 4.52 21.25 -8.29
C ARG A 711 4.57 22.77 -8.13
N MET A 712 5.68 23.33 -7.66
CA MET A 712 5.87 24.78 -7.59
C MET A 712 5.78 25.44 -8.96
N ALA A 713 6.24 24.77 -10.03
CA ALA A 713 6.11 25.29 -11.38
C ALA A 713 4.63 25.54 -11.73
N GLN A 714 3.72 24.68 -11.26
CA GLN A 714 2.29 24.73 -11.56
C GLN A 714 1.49 25.71 -10.68
N THR A 715 2.16 26.46 -9.79
CA THR A 715 1.48 27.41 -8.90
C THR A 715 1.19 28.73 -9.62
N PRO A 716 0.08 29.43 -9.29
CA PRO A 716 -0.17 30.80 -9.77
C PRO A 716 1.00 31.75 -9.48
N GLU A 717 1.74 31.51 -8.40
CA GLU A 717 2.95 32.24 -8.02
C GLU A 717 4.11 32.06 -9.03
N TYR A 718 4.34 30.85 -9.52
CA TYR A 718 5.34 30.61 -10.58
C TYR A 718 4.87 31.15 -11.93
N LEU A 719 3.59 30.94 -12.28
CA LEU A 719 2.97 31.47 -13.49
C LEU A 719 3.08 33.00 -13.58
N ALA A 720 2.94 33.70 -12.45
CA ALA A 720 3.08 35.15 -12.39
C ALA A 720 4.54 35.64 -12.45
N ASN A 721 5.52 34.88 -11.94
CA ASN A 721 6.95 35.25 -11.99
C ASN A 721 7.93 34.05 -11.99
N PRO A 722 8.18 33.42 -13.17
CA PRO A 722 8.97 32.20 -13.27
C PRO A 722 10.44 32.37 -12.87
N VAL A 723 11.08 33.48 -13.28
CA VAL A 723 12.52 33.73 -13.05
C VAL A 723 12.82 33.82 -11.55
N ARG A 724 11.99 34.55 -10.82
CA ARG A 724 12.16 34.75 -9.38
C ARG A 724 11.92 33.46 -8.60
N THR A 725 10.85 32.74 -8.93
CA THR A 725 10.50 31.50 -8.24
C THR A 725 11.55 30.43 -8.52
N ARG A 726 12.13 30.40 -9.73
CA ARG A 726 13.30 29.59 -10.08
C ARG A 726 14.53 29.91 -9.24
N GLU A 727 14.89 31.19 -9.05
CA GLU A 727 16.05 31.57 -8.21
C GLU A 727 15.91 31.08 -6.76
N ARG A 728 14.70 31.15 -6.21
CA ARG A 728 14.37 30.67 -4.86
C ARG A 728 14.51 29.15 -4.76
N ILE A 729 13.95 28.42 -5.72
CA ILE A 729 14.06 26.95 -5.80
C ILE A 729 15.52 26.52 -5.92
N VAL A 730 16.28 27.16 -6.80
CA VAL A 730 17.71 26.90 -6.99
C VAL A 730 18.49 27.20 -5.69
N HIS A 731 18.15 28.25 -4.96
CA HIS A 731 18.79 28.59 -3.69
C HIS A 731 18.58 27.50 -2.62
N VAL A 732 17.34 27.02 -2.49
CA VAL A 732 16.97 25.94 -1.57
C VAL A 732 17.70 24.65 -1.95
N LEU A 733 17.59 24.21 -3.21
CA LEU A 733 18.22 22.99 -3.71
C LEU A 733 19.75 23.04 -3.56
N ARG A 734 20.40 24.16 -3.92
CA ARG A 734 21.85 24.32 -3.72
C ARG A 734 22.27 24.20 -2.26
N THR A 735 21.41 24.55 -1.31
CA THR A 735 21.75 24.41 0.11
C THR A 735 21.56 22.97 0.56
N LEU A 736 20.46 22.35 0.16
CA LEU A 736 20.15 20.98 0.50
C LEU A 736 21.10 19.98 -0.16
N THR A 737 21.56 20.15 -1.39
CA THR A 737 22.40 19.13 -2.10
C THR A 737 23.91 19.25 -1.84
N ARG A 738 24.36 20.11 -0.92
CA ARG A 738 25.80 20.27 -0.61
C ARG A 738 26.40 19.05 0.06
N GLU A 739 27.22 18.27 -0.64
CA GLU A 739 27.92 17.12 -0.07
C GLU A 739 29.16 17.50 0.75
N ASP A 740 29.81 18.62 0.42
CA ASP A 740 31.12 18.97 0.95
C ASP A 740 31.03 20.11 1.96
N VAL A 741 31.05 19.77 3.24
CA VAL A 741 31.22 20.77 4.28
C VAL A 741 32.03 20.18 5.43
N GLY A 742 33.23 20.73 5.66
CA GLY A 742 34.04 20.48 6.86
C GLY A 742 33.35 20.98 8.14
N ASP A 743 34.07 21.63 9.07
CA ASP A 743 33.51 22.15 10.33
C ASP A 743 32.29 23.10 10.20
N ALA A 744 31.99 23.58 8.99
CA ALA A 744 30.79 24.37 8.66
C ALA A 744 29.53 23.54 8.28
N GLY A 745 29.63 22.20 8.22
CA GLY A 745 28.54 21.27 7.86
C GLY A 745 27.58 20.93 8.98
N TRP A 746 27.68 21.67 10.07
CA TRP A 746 26.97 21.39 11.30
C TRP A 746 25.46 21.61 11.12
N GLY A 747 24.66 20.57 11.38
CA GLY A 747 23.19 20.66 11.34
C GLY A 747 22.56 20.49 9.96
N LEU A 748 23.33 20.33 8.87
CA LEU A 748 22.76 20.20 7.52
C LEU A 748 22.02 18.87 7.33
N ALA A 749 22.53 17.79 7.92
CA ALA A 749 21.87 16.49 7.90
C ALA A 749 20.53 16.54 8.66
N GLU A 750 20.51 17.22 9.81
CA GLU A 750 19.29 17.42 10.60
C GLU A 750 18.29 18.36 9.90
N LEU A 751 18.77 19.40 9.20
CA LEU A 751 17.92 20.26 8.36
C LEU A 751 17.30 19.45 7.22
N ARG A 752 18.08 18.63 6.51
CA ARG A 752 17.58 17.75 5.45
C ARG A 752 16.52 16.82 5.99
N GLU A 753 16.81 16.10 7.08
CA GLU A 753 15.84 15.19 7.69
C GLU A 753 14.54 15.92 8.07
N GLN A 754 14.62 17.13 8.62
CA GLN A 754 13.45 17.92 8.97
C GLN A 754 12.63 18.33 7.74
N VAL A 755 13.28 18.87 6.70
CA VAL A 755 12.63 19.24 5.44
C VAL A 755 11.97 18.02 4.80
N LEU A 756 12.63 16.86 4.85
CA LEU A 756 12.10 15.62 4.27
C LEU A 756 10.91 15.05 5.03
N ILE A 757 10.93 15.09 6.37
CA ILE A 757 9.77 14.71 7.19
C ILE A 757 8.60 15.63 6.86
N GLU A 758 8.82 16.94 6.80
CA GLU A 758 7.75 17.90 6.53
C GLU A 758 7.16 17.77 5.12
N ILE A 759 7.99 17.52 4.11
CA ILE A 759 7.52 17.27 2.74
C ILE A 759 6.77 15.93 2.64
N ASN A 760 7.23 14.89 3.33
CA ASN A 760 6.58 13.58 3.31
C ASN A 760 5.25 13.57 4.09
N ASP A 761 5.18 14.28 5.22
CA ASP A 761 3.94 14.43 5.99
C ASP A 761 2.88 15.25 5.21
N ALA A 762 3.32 16.13 4.31
CA ALA A 762 2.46 16.95 3.44
C ALA A 762 2.10 16.28 2.09
N ALA A 763 2.50 15.02 1.86
CA ALA A 763 2.48 14.38 0.55
C ALA A 763 1.08 14.10 -0.07
N GLU A 764 -0.02 14.51 0.57
CA GLU A 764 -1.41 14.31 0.08
C GLU A 764 -2.22 15.61 -0.14
N ALA A 765 -1.58 16.79 -0.23
CA ALA A 765 -2.30 18.06 -0.33
C ALA A 765 -2.35 18.69 -1.75
N CYS A 766 -3.39 19.50 -2.02
CA CYS A 766 -3.66 20.27 -3.25
C CYS A 766 -2.51 21.25 -3.67
N VAL A 767 -2.56 21.76 -4.92
CA VAL A 767 -1.58 22.70 -5.51
C VAL A 767 -1.39 23.97 -4.67
N ASP A 768 -2.46 24.53 -4.10
CA ASP A 768 -2.40 25.75 -3.28
C ASP A 768 -1.54 25.60 -2.00
N GLN A 769 -1.38 24.38 -1.50
CA GLN A 769 -0.51 24.10 -0.36
C GLN A 769 0.97 23.94 -0.74
N ALA A 770 1.30 23.83 -2.03
CA ALA A 770 2.69 23.70 -2.50
C ALA A 770 3.48 25.00 -2.27
N SER A 771 2.89 26.18 -2.57
CA SER A 771 3.49 27.49 -2.30
C SER A 771 3.77 27.72 -0.82
N LEU A 772 2.81 27.36 0.05
CA LEU A 772 2.95 27.49 1.51
C LEU A 772 4.02 26.53 2.07
N LEU A 773 4.04 25.29 1.58
CA LEU A 773 5.03 24.29 1.97
C LEU A 773 6.44 24.71 1.52
N PHE A 774 6.58 25.16 0.27
CA PHE A 774 7.85 25.64 -0.25
C PHE A 774 8.36 26.87 0.51
N GLN A 775 7.50 27.83 0.82
CA GLN A 775 7.86 29.00 1.61
C GLN A 775 8.39 28.61 3.00
N ARG A 776 7.80 27.59 3.61
CA ARG A 776 8.25 27.10 4.92
C ARG A 776 9.62 26.42 4.84
N VAL A 777 9.85 25.60 3.82
CA VAL A 777 11.15 24.98 3.53
C VAL A 777 12.21 26.05 3.27
N GLU A 778 11.90 27.06 2.46
CA GLU A 778 12.77 28.20 2.16
C GLU A 778 13.16 28.97 3.44
N THR A 779 12.18 29.19 4.33
CA THR A 779 12.41 29.83 5.63
C THR A 779 13.38 28.99 6.47
N GLN A 780 13.17 27.68 6.59
CA GLN A 780 14.06 26.80 7.36
C GLN A 780 15.50 26.79 6.82
N VAL A 781 15.66 26.75 5.49
CA VAL A 781 16.97 26.76 4.84
C VAL A 781 17.71 28.07 5.08
N SER A 782 17.03 29.20 4.93
CA SER A 782 17.61 30.53 5.16
C SER A 782 18.06 30.70 6.61
N VAL A 783 17.25 30.26 7.57
CA VAL A 783 17.55 30.32 9.01
C VAL A 783 18.74 29.47 9.37
N TRP A 784 18.78 28.24 8.88
CA TRP A 784 19.92 27.36 9.12
C TRP A 784 21.20 27.99 8.57
N ARG A 785 21.19 28.56 7.35
CA ARG A 785 22.38 29.21 6.78
C ARG A 785 22.89 30.36 7.65
N SER A 786 21.99 31.23 8.12
CA SER A 786 22.36 32.37 8.96
C SER A 786 22.91 31.94 10.32
N VAL A 787 22.35 30.88 10.92
CA VAL A 787 22.80 30.35 12.22
C VAL A 787 24.07 29.48 12.09
N ALA A 788 24.20 28.71 11.01
CA ALA A 788 25.35 27.82 10.77
C ALA A 788 26.62 28.60 10.39
N ALA A 789 26.48 29.75 9.74
CA ALA A 789 27.59 30.65 9.43
C ALA A 789 28.11 31.42 10.66
N ALA A 790 27.30 31.55 11.72
CA ALA A 790 27.68 32.24 12.95
C ALA A 790 28.68 31.41 13.78
N HIS A 791 29.84 31.99 14.11
CA HIS A 791 30.87 31.36 14.93
C HIS A 791 30.68 31.73 16.42
N PRO A 792 31.21 30.97 17.40
CA PRO A 792 31.06 31.33 18.82
C PRO A 792 31.74 32.67 19.17
N GLY A 793 30.97 33.73 19.49
CA GLY A 793 31.48 35.06 19.87
C GLY A 793 30.42 36.16 19.95
N ALA A 794 30.77 37.30 20.58
CA ALA A 794 29.84 38.38 20.94
C ALA A 794 29.19 39.13 19.75
N THR A 795 29.72 39.03 18.52
CA THR A 795 29.08 39.58 17.31
C THR A 795 28.08 38.61 16.68
N ASP A 796 28.24 37.32 16.92
CA ASP A 796 27.59 36.25 16.17
C ASP A 796 26.44 35.62 16.99
N GLU A 797 26.50 35.69 18.32
CA GLU A 797 25.35 35.43 19.22
C GLU A 797 24.18 36.38 18.89
N ALA A 798 24.47 37.64 18.60
CA ALA A 798 23.48 38.64 18.20
C ALA A 798 22.83 38.33 16.84
N VAL A 799 23.58 37.75 15.89
CA VAL A 799 23.04 37.32 14.59
C VAL A 799 22.05 36.17 14.78
N ALA A 800 22.39 35.16 15.59
CA ALA A 800 21.48 34.06 15.88
C ALA A 800 20.22 34.52 16.63
N VAL A 801 20.36 35.39 17.63
CA VAL A 801 19.22 35.99 18.36
C VAL A 801 18.35 36.82 17.41
N SER A 802 18.95 37.62 16.52
CA SER A 802 18.23 38.41 15.52
C SER A 802 17.43 37.53 14.55
N VAL A 803 18.04 36.47 14.03
CA VAL A 803 17.37 35.51 13.14
C VAL A 803 16.22 34.80 13.85
N ALA A 804 16.44 34.30 15.07
CA ALA A 804 15.39 33.66 15.87
C ALA A 804 14.25 34.63 16.20
N THR A 805 14.59 35.90 16.47
CA THR A 805 13.61 36.97 16.72
C THR A 805 12.77 37.27 15.49
N GLY A 806 13.40 37.41 14.32
CA GLY A 806 12.74 37.66 13.04
C GLY A 806 11.73 36.57 12.67
N LEU A 807 12.09 35.31 12.90
CA LEU A 807 11.19 34.17 12.65
C LEU A 807 10.01 34.11 13.60
N ALA A 808 10.26 34.28 14.89
CA ALA A 808 9.21 34.28 15.90
C ALA A 808 8.20 35.41 15.63
N ARG A 809 8.69 36.58 15.20
CA ARG A 809 7.85 37.71 14.78
C ARG A 809 7.11 37.43 13.48
N GLN A 810 7.74 36.80 12.49
CA GLN A 810 7.06 36.40 11.25
C GLN A 810 5.91 35.43 11.54
N GLY A 811 6.14 34.40 12.37
CA GLY A 811 5.09 33.46 12.76
C GLY A 811 3.92 34.14 13.48
N ARG A 812 4.21 35.09 14.39
CA ARG A 812 3.17 35.89 15.04
C ARG A 812 2.41 36.79 14.09
N LEU A 813 3.11 37.39 13.13
CA LEU A 813 2.50 38.19 12.06
C LEU A 813 1.55 37.34 11.22
N ASP A 814 1.95 36.12 10.86
CA ASP A 814 1.15 35.20 10.05
C ASP A 814 -0.11 34.72 10.80
N GLU A 815 0.01 34.39 12.08
CA GLU A 815 -1.15 34.04 12.94
C GLU A 815 -2.17 35.20 13.00
N ARG A 816 -1.67 36.43 13.12
CA ARG A 816 -2.49 37.64 13.14
C ARG A 816 -3.17 37.90 11.80
N ILE A 817 -2.47 37.66 10.69
CA ILE A 817 -3.00 37.78 9.34
C ILE A 817 -4.09 36.75 9.07
N GLY A 818 -3.89 35.50 9.48
CA GLY A 818 -4.93 34.47 9.39
C GLY A 818 -6.17 34.84 10.20
N ALA A 819 -6.01 35.40 11.41
CA ALA A 819 -7.14 35.89 12.21
C ALA A 819 -7.87 37.06 11.53
N LEU A 820 -7.12 38.00 10.94
CA LEU A 820 -7.65 39.13 10.18
C LEU A 820 -8.42 38.66 8.94
N TYR A 821 -7.86 37.76 8.15
CA TYR A 821 -8.50 37.18 6.98
C TYR A 821 -9.81 36.45 7.34
N ASN A 822 -9.78 35.62 8.38
CA ASN A 822 -10.98 34.93 8.85
C ASN A 822 -12.06 35.89 9.35
N ALA A 823 -11.69 36.97 10.05
CA ALA A 823 -12.64 38.00 10.49
C ALA A 823 -13.25 38.76 9.30
N ARG A 824 -12.43 39.11 8.28
CA ARG A 824 -12.91 39.70 7.02
C ARG A 824 -13.90 38.79 6.31
N ARG A 825 -13.57 37.50 6.16
CA ARG A 825 -14.45 36.50 5.53
C ARG A 825 -15.77 36.35 6.28
N ALA A 826 -15.72 36.20 7.61
CA ALA A 826 -16.91 36.03 8.44
C ALA A 826 -17.82 37.28 8.41
N ARG A 827 -17.24 38.48 8.46
CA ARG A 827 -18.00 39.74 8.36
C ARG A 827 -18.58 39.94 6.96
N ARG A 828 -17.83 39.66 5.89
CA ARG A 828 -18.31 39.72 4.49
C ARG A 828 -19.50 38.79 4.26
N GLN A 829 -19.41 37.56 4.76
CA GLN A 829 -20.51 36.59 4.67
C GLN A 829 -21.76 37.11 5.40
N ALA A 830 -21.62 37.57 6.65
CA ALA A 830 -22.74 38.12 7.41
C ALA A 830 -23.36 39.37 6.77
N LEU A 831 -22.56 40.24 6.14
CA LEU A 831 -23.05 41.39 5.39
C LEU A 831 -23.79 40.99 4.10
N SER A 832 -23.35 39.91 3.44
CA SER A 832 -24.03 39.34 2.27
C SER A 832 -25.38 38.71 2.63
N ASP A 833 -25.47 38.07 3.79
CA ASP A 833 -26.66 37.35 4.24
C ASP A 833 -27.71 38.28 4.92
N ALA A 834 -27.31 39.49 5.31
CA ALA A 834 -28.16 40.42 6.05
C ALA A 834 -29.27 41.05 5.19
N GLN A 835 -30.53 40.88 5.61
CA GLN A 835 -31.71 41.38 4.89
C GLN A 835 -32.15 42.77 5.36
N ASN A 836 -31.67 43.24 6.51
CA ASN A 836 -32.00 44.55 7.08
C ASN A 836 -30.82 45.21 7.82
N ASP A 837 -30.95 46.50 8.13
CA ASP A 837 -29.88 47.29 8.78
C ASP A 837 -29.54 46.80 10.19
N SER A 838 -30.50 46.19 10.90
CA SER A 838 -30.26 45.63 12.24
C SER A 838 -29.38 44.39 12.17
N GLU A 839 -29.54 43.54 11.14
CA GLU A 839 -28.71 42.37 10.89
C GLU A 839 -27.31 42.76 10.39
N ARG A 840 -27.20 43.80 9.55
CA ARG A 840 -25.90 44.36 9.16
C ARG A 840 -25.14 44.91 10.37
N GLN A 841 -25.83 45.59 11.28
CA GLN A 841 -25.22 46.08 12.53
C GLN A 841 -24.85 44.94 13.49
N ALA A 842 -25.51 43.78 13.40
CA ALA A 842 -25.20 42.58 14.17
C ALA A 842 -24.06 41.73 13.56
N ALA A 843 -23.52 42.10 12.39
CA ALA A 843 -22.43 41.37 11.76
C ALA A 843 -21.18 41.33 12.66
N PRO A 844 -20.43 40.20 12.70
CA PRO A 844 -19.23 40.07 13.52
C PRO A 844 -18.23 41.19 13.24
N ALA A 845 -17.67 41.79 14.29
CA ALA A 845 -16.67 42.85 14.14
C ALA A 845 -15.38 42.31 13.52
N LEU A 846 -14.66 43.17 12.77
CA LEU A 846 -13.29 42.88 12.36
C LEU A 846 -12.35 42.81 13.57
N VAL A 847 -11.15 42.27 13.38
CA VAL A 847 -10.10 42.32 14.40
C VAL A 847 -9.72 43.77 14.69
N ALA A 848 -9.26 44.06 15.92
CA ALA A 848 -8.97 45.43 16.36
C ALA A 848 -7.89 46.12 15.51
N GLU A 849 -7.04 45.33 14.87
CA GLU A 849 -5.96 45.80 14.00
C GLU A 849 -6.44 46.19 12.60
N ASP A 850 -7.65 45.82 12.17
CA ASP A 850 -8.16 45.99 10.80
C ASP A 850 -9.17 47.15 10.71
N ASP A 851 -8.91 48.11 9.81
CA ASP A 851 -9.76 49.29 9.55
C ASP A 851 -10.56 49.19 8.25
N LEU A 852 -10.59 48.02 7.60
CA LEU A 852 -11.28 47.89 6.32
C LEU A 852 -12.79 48.18 6.48
N SER A 853 -13.29 49.13 5.68
CA SER A 853 -14.71 49.49 5.70
C SER A 853 -15.58 48.40 5.06
N ASP A 854 -16.82 48.23 5.55
CA ASP A 854 -17.79 47.28 5.00
C ASP A 854 -18.02 47.45 3.48
N ALA A 855 -17.95 48.69 2.95
CA ALA A 855 -18.12 48.96 1.52
C ALA A 855 -17.01 48.33 0.64
N HIS A 856 -15.75 48.41 1.07
CA HIS A 856 -14.63 47.78 0.39
C HIS A 856 -14.60 46.27 0.63
N LEU A 857 -14.96 45.83 1.84
CA LEU A 857 -15.00 44.41 2.19
C LEU A 857 -16.07 43.65 1.37
N SER A 858 -17.18 44.30 1.04
CA SER A 858 -18.28 43.73 0.24
C SER A 858 -18.11 43.90 -1.27
N ASP A 859 -17.03 44.53 -1.75
CA ASP A 859 -16.78 44.69 -3.19
C ASP A 859 -16.57 43.31 -3.86
N PRO A 860 -17.42 42.93 -4.84
CA PRO A 860 -17.27 41.68 -5.57
C PRO A 860 -15.99 41.62 -6.42
N GLN A 861 -15.44 42.75 -6.84
CA GLN A 861 -14.27 42.83 -7.72
C GLN A 861 -12.94 42.61 -6.98
N THR A 862 -12.93 42.73 -5.66
CA THR A 862 -11.74 42.56 -4.81
C THR A 862 -12.04 41.64 -3.63
N PRO A 863 -12.05 40.31 -3.83
CA PRO A 863 -12.15 39.37 -2.72
C PRO A 863 -10.87 39.42 -1.85
N PRO A 864 -10.98 39.24 -0.53
CA PRO A 864 -9.80 39.13 0.33
C PRO A 864 -9.05 37.83 0.00
N ASP A 865 -7.75 37.95 -0.23
CA ASP A 865 -6.84 36.82 -0.47
C ASP A 865 -5.83 36.73 0.68
N GLU A 866 -5.83 35.62 1.41
CA GLU A 866 -4.96 35.42 2.58
C GLU A 866 -3.46 35.49 2.24
N ILE A 867 -3.07 35.02 1.06
CA ILE A 867 -1.68 34.95 0.61
C ILE A 867 -1.20 36.35 0.22
N GLU A 868 -2.00 37.11 -0.53
CA GLU A 868 -1.66 38.49 -0.88
C GLU A 868 -1.64 39.41 0.36
N ILE A 869 -2.55 39.21 1.32
CA ILE A 869 -2.50 39.89 2.63
C ILE A 869 -1.18 39.57 3.34
N ALA A 870 -0.80 38.29 3.41
CA ALA A 870 0.45 37.85 4.05
C ALA A 870 1.70 38.41 3.37
N LEU A 871 1.76 38.35 2.04
CA LEU A 871 2.90 38.81 1.25
C LEU A 871 3.11 40.32 1.38
N VAL A 872 2.03 41.11 1.21
CA VAL A 872 2.07 42.57 1.33
C VAL A 872 2.47 42.97 2.74
N ALA A 873 1.91 42.35 3.77
CA ALA A 873 2.26 42.65 5.16
C ALA A 873 3.72 42.33 5.48
N ARG A 874 4.23 41.16 5.07
CA ARG A 874 5.63 40.76 5.31
C ARG A 874 6.61 41.68 4.60
N ILE A 875 6.34 42.07 3.36
CA ILE A 875 7.20 43.00 2.61
C ILE A 875 7.20 44.37 3.27
N ALA A 876 6.02 44.91 3.61
CA ALA A 876 5.89 46.22 4.21
C ALA A 876 6.51 46.30 5.62
N LEU A 877 6.42 45.21 6.41
CA LEU A 877 6.89 45.17 7.79
C LEU A 877 8.28 44.54 7.97
N ARG A 878 8.94 44.13 6.87
CA ARG A 878 10.23 43.44 6.90
C ARG A 878 11.27 44.19 7.74
N GLU A 879 11.49 45.46 7.44
CA GLU A 879 12.52 46.27 8.10
C GLU A 879 12.17 46.57 9.55
N ARG A 880 10.89 46.85 9.83
CA ARG A 880 10.41 47.17 11.18
C ARG A 880 10.48 45.97 12.13
N LEU A 881 10.03 44.80 11.67
CA LEU A 881 9.98 43.60 12.50
C LEU A 881 11.26 42.76 12.44
N GLY A 882 12.18 43.08 11.52
CA GLY A 882 13.40 42.30 11.29
C GLY A 882 13.09 40.93 10.68
N LEU A 883 12.13 40.87 9.76
CA LEU A 883 11.70 39.61 9.15
C LEU A 883 12.80 39.05 8.22
N PRO A 884 12.85 37.72 8.03
CA PRO A 884 13.62 37.08 6.97
C PRO A 884 13.42 37.74 5.59
N GLU A 885 14.38 37.54 4.68
CA GLU A 885 14.31 38.09 3.32
C GLU A 885 12.99 37.71 2.62
N GLN A 886 12.34 38.71 2.03
CA GLN A 886 11.04 38.59 1.36
C GLN A 886 11.18 38.87 -0.15
N PRO A 887 10.26 38.37 -0.98
CA PRO A 887 10.20 38.71 -2.40
C PRO A 887 9.95 40.22 -2.63
N GLY A 888 10.93 40.98 -3.13
CA GLY A 888 10.84 42.41 -3.49
C GLY A 888 9.89 42.89 -4.63
N GLN A 889 8.89 42.13 -5.08
CA GLN A 889 7.83 42.60 -6.04
C GLN A 889 6.52 41.81 -5.81
N ILE A 890 5.37 42.48 -5.93
CA ILE A 890 4.02 41.94 -5.69
C ILE A 890 3.19 42.13 -6.97
N ALA A 891 2.54 41.07 -7.48
CA ALA A 891 1.78 41.10 -8.73
C ALA A 891 0.30 41.50 -8.54
N PHE A 892 -0.33 41.10 -7.43
CA PHE A 892 -1.75 41.39 -7.15
C PHE A 892 -1.95 42.15 -5.83
N GLY A 893 -1.05 43.08 -5.51
CA GLY A 893 -1.02 43.76 -4.21
C GLY A 893 -2.28 44.56 -3.86
N TYR A 894 -3.13 44.85 -4.85
CA TYR A 894 -4.44 45.47 -4.63
C TYR A 894 -5.44 44.53 -3.91
N LEU A 895 -5.29 43.21 -4.02
CA LEU A 895 -6.15 42.21 -3.36
C LEU A 895 -5.92 42.15 -1.84
N ALA A 896 -4.74 42.57 -1.37
CA ALA A 896 -4.41 42.57 0.07
C ALA A 896 -5.29 43.54 0.88
N GLN A 897 -5.73 44.65 0.28
CA GLN A 897 -6.57 45.66 0.94
C GLN A 897 -6.08 46.02 2.37
N LEU A 898 -4.76 46.18 2.53
CA LEU A 898 -4.13 46.57 3.79
C LEU A 898 -3.83 48.06 3.78
N SER A 899 -4.44 48.79 4.71
CA SER A 899 -4.09 50.20 4.94
C SER A 899 -2.77 50.31 5.71
N GLU A 900 -2.12 51.48 5.61
CA GLU A 900 -0.93 51.77 6.41
C GLU A 900 -1.22 51.71 7.92
N ALA A 901 -2.42 52.13 8.37
CA ALA A 901 -2.82 52.08 9.77
C ALA A 901 -2.99 50.62 10.26
N THR A 902 -3.55 49.75 9.42
CA THR A 902 -3.64 48.31 9.72
C THR A 902 -2.26 47.67 9.82
N LEU A 903 -1.35 47.98 8.90
CA LEU A 903 0.05 47.53 8.97
C LEU A 903 0.76 48.02 10.25
N GLN A 904 0.56 49.28 10.64
CA GLN A 904 1.14 49.84 11.87
C GLN A 904 0.61 49.15 13.13
N ARG A 905 -0.68 48.83 13.19
CA ARG A 905 -1.30 48.11 14.31
C ARG A 905 -0.87 46.65 14.38
N LEU A 906 -0.80 45.95 13.24
CA LEU A 906 -0.27 44.59 13.16
C LEU A 906 1.18 44.53 13.66
N ALA A 907 2.03 45.47 13.23
CA ALA A 907 3.40 45.54 13.69
C ALA A 907 3.51 45.81 15.20
N LEU A 908 2.71 46.75 15.74
CA LEU A 908 2.69 47.02 17.17
C LEU A 908 2.22 45.81 17.98
N ALA A 909 1.18 45.10 17.52
CA ALA A 909 0.70 43.90 18.18
C ALA A 909 1.80 42.83 18.24
N VAL A 910 2.47 42.56 17.11
CA VAL A 910 3.58 41.60 17.05
C VAL A 910 4.73 42.01 17.96
N GLU A 911 5.10 43.30 17.99
CA GLU A 911 6.16 43.83 18.89
C GLU A 911 5.80 43.66 20.38
N THR A 912 4.53 43.86 20.76
CA THR A 912 4.07 43.69 22.14
C THR A 912 3.99 42.24 22.59
N GLU A 913 3.61 41.33 21.70
CA GLU A 913 3.47 39.90 22.00
C GLU A 913 4.81 39.15 21.93
N ALA A 914 5.71 39.58 21.05
CA ALA A 914 7.03 38.99 20.88
C ALA A 914 8.05 39.61 21.84
N ASP A 915 7.74 39.61 23.15
CA ASP A 915 8.66 40.05 24.20
C ASP A 915 9.83 39.07 24.40
N ALA A 916 10.86 39.49 25.14
CA ALA A 916 12.05 38.66 25.36
C ALA A 916 11.75 37.31 26.01
N ALA A 917 10.70 37.21 26.83
CA ALA A 917 10.29 35.97 27.48
C ALA A 917 9.63 35.00 26.48
N PHE A 918 8.76 35.51 25.61
CA PHE A 918 8.16 34.77 24.51
C PHE A 918 9.23 34.26 23.55
N LEU A 919 10.13 35.14 23.11
CA LEU A 919 11.20 34.82 22.18
C LEU A 919 12.13 33.74 22.73
N ALA A 920 12.54 33.87 24.00
CA ALA A 920 13.39 32.88 24.66
C ALA A 920 12.69 31.51 24.78
N ARG A 921 11.40 31.50 25.14
CA ARG A 921 10.61 30.25 25.20
C ARG A 921 10.50 29.61 23.82
N TRP A 922 10.04 30.37 22.83
CA TRP A 922 9.87 29.91 21.46
C TRP A 922 11.18 29.34 20.90
N ALA A 923 12.28 30.08 21.03
CA ALA A 923 13.60 29.64 20.56
C ALA A 923 14.05 28.37 21.29
N SER A 924 13.85 28.27 22.60
CA SER A 924 14.23 27.08 23.38
C SER A 924 13.48 25.80 22.98
N GLU A 925 12.38 25.90 22.25
CA GLU A 925 11.61 24.77 21.73
C GLU A 925 12.08 24.34 20.33
N GLN A 926 12.78 25.22 19.60
CA GLN A 926 13.27 24.93 18.26
C GLN A 926 14.49 24.01 18.26
N ARG A 927 14.49 22.98 17.39
CA ARG A 927 15.58 21.99 17.28
C ARG A 927 16.90 22.63 16.84
N PHE A 928 16.86 23.50 15.82
CA PHE A 928 18.05 24.22 15.33
C PHE A 928 18.69 25.08 16.43
N TRP A 929 17.86 25.75 17.24
CA TRP A 929 18.32 26.60 18.33
C TRP A 929 18.95 25.81 19.46
N ARG A 930 18.32 24.70 19.91
CA ARG A 930 18.90 23.79 20.92
C ARG A 930 20.25 23.23 20.48
N ALA A 931 20.36 22.86 19.21
CA ALA A 931 21.61 22.39 18.66
C ALA A 931 22.68 23.51 18.76
N TRP A 932 22.32 24.74 18.41
CA TRP A 932 23.26 25.87 18.39
C TRP A 932 23.70 26.27 19.80
N VAL A 933 22.78 26.35 20.76
CA VAL A 933 23.10 26.63 22.18
C VAL A 933 24.05 25.58 22.74
N ARG A 934 23.91 24.30 22.36
CA ARG A 934 24.82 23.23 22.79
C ARG A 934 26.22 23.38 22.20
N ARG A 935 26.34 23.86 20.96
CA ARG A 935 27.63 24.19 20.33
C ARG A 935 28.28 25.41 20.98
N LEU A 936 27.49 26.44 21.27
CA LEU A 936 27.96 27.69 21.85
C LEU A 936 28.48 27.52 23.29
N ARG A 937 27.75 26.73 24.09
CA ARG A 937 28.04 26.50 25.51
C ARG A 937 28.05 24.99 25.78
N PRO A 938 29.11 24.25 25.41
CA PRO A 938 29.17 22.80 25.64
C PRO A 938 29.37 22.44 27.12
N GLU A 939 30.14 23.24 27.87
CA GLU A 939 30.54 22.94 29.26
C GLU A 939 29.35 22.69 30.23
N PRO A 940 28.24 23.47 30.20
CA PRO A 940 27.08 23.17 31.04
C PRO A 940 26.41 21.82 30.69
N PHE A 941 26.41 21.41 29.42
CA PHE A 941 25.84 20.13 29.01
C PHE A 941 26.75 18.94 29.35
N GLU A 942 28.06 19.12 29.28
CA GLU A 942 29.03 18.12 29.76
C GLU A 942 28.97 17.95 31.28
N THR A 943 28.77 19.05 32.01
CA THR A 943 28.53 19.01 33.46
C THR A 943 27.23 18.29 33.79
N LEU A 944 26.13 18.63 33.10
CA LEU A 944 24.87 17.89 33.24
C LEU A 944 25.03 16.40 32.86
N ALA A 945 25.81 16.06 31.83
CA ALA A 945 26.04 14.66 31.48
C ALA A 945 26.74 13.89 32.61
N ARG A 946 27.80 14.47 33.20
CA ARG A 946 28.52 13.91 34.36
C ARG A 946 27.62 13.78 35.59
N ASP A 947 26.81 14.79 35.90
CA ASP A 947 25.91 14.76 37.05
C ASP A 947 24.87 13.62 36.95
N TRP A 948 24.49 13.24 35.73
CA TRP A 948 23.52 12.16 35.48
C TRP A 948 24.16 10.78 35.25
N GLU A 949 25.48 10.67 35.21
CA GLU A 949 26.18 9.36 35.26
C GLU A 949 25.92 8.69 36.61
N ALA A 950 25.96 9.45 37.71
CA ALA A 950 25.65 8.96 39.06
C ALA A 950 24.23 8.37 39.17
N ALA A 951 23.25 8.94 38.47
CA ALA A 951 21.88 8.40 38.41
C ALA A 951 21.81 7.07 37.65
N SER A 952 22.62 6.92 36.61
CA SER A 952 22.70 5.71 35.79
C SER A 952 23.42 4.57 36.53
N GLU A 953 24.46 4.90 37.31
CA GLU A 953 25.12 3.97 38.22
C GLU A 953 24.15 3.48 39.32
N TYR A 954 23.44 4.40 39.98
CA TYR A 954 22.42 4.03 40.97
C TYR A 954 21.32 3.14 40.38
N TYR A 955 20.86 3.44 39.16
CA TYR A 955 19.88 2.60 38.46
C TYR A 955 20.41 1.18 38.20
N THR A 956 21.68 1.05 37.84
CA THR A 956 22.32 -0.25 37.61
C THR A 956 22.35 -1.08 38.90
N GLU A 957 22.64 -0.43 40.04
CA GLU A 957 22.63 -1.09 41.35
C GLU A 957 21.25 -1.64 41.75
N LEU A 958 20.15 -1.10 41.22
CA LEU A 958 18.80 -1.65 41.45
C LEU A 958 18.65 -3.08 40.91
N SER A 959 19.47 -3.48 39.93
CA SER A 959 19.47 -4.82 39.35
C SER A 959 20.44 -5.79 40.05
N GLU A 960 21.19 -5.32 41.05
CA GLU A 960 22.16 -6.14 41.77
C GLU A 960 21.61 -6.59 43.13
N PRO A 961 21.64 -7.90 43.45
CA PRO A 961 21.15 -8.38 44.74
C PRO A 961 22.05 -7.90 45.89
N THR A 962 21.47 -7.36 46.97
CA THR A 962 22.20 -6.96 48.18
C THR A 962 21.74 -7.75 49.41
N THR A 963 22.68 -8.22 50.23
CA THR A 963 22.37 -8.96 51.47
C THR A 963 22.12 -8.06 52.68
N ALA A 964 22.47 -6.77 52.61
CA ALA A 964 22.23 -5.78 53.66
C ALA A 964 21.70 -4.46 53.05
N PRO A 965 20.41 -4.10 53.26
CA PRO A 965 19.92 -2.77 52.93
C PRO A 965 20.57 -1.73 53.86
N GLY A 966 21.00 -0.61 53.31
CA GLY A 966 21.67 0.45 54.05
C GLY A 966 21.96 1.68 53.19
N ALA A 967 22.68 2.66 53.74
CA ALA A 967 23.00 3.89 53.02
C ALA A 967 23.77 3.62 51.72
N TYR A 968 23.32 4.24 50.63
CA TYR A 968 24.00 4.25 49.35
C TYR A 968 25.35 4.98 49.50
N ARG A 969 26.42 4.34 49.02
CA ARG A 969 27.81 4.86 49.13
C ARG A 969 28.43 5.24 47.78
N GLY A 970 27.67 5.16 46.69
CA GLY A 970 28.11 5.59 45.37
C GLY A 970 28.03 7.11 45.18
N PRO A 971 28.25 7.61 43.95
CA PRO A 971 28.28 9.04 43.66
C PRO A 971 26.93 9.74 43.93
N ALA A 972 26.96 11.06 44.17
CA ALA A 972 25.76 11.81 44.52
C ALA A 972 24.71 11.76 43.38
N VAL A 973 23.55 11.15 43.66
CA VAL A 973 22.46 11.00 42.69
C VAL A 973 21.63 12.29 42.63
N PRO A 974 21.28 12.79 41.43
CA PRO A 974 20.41 13.96 41.26
C PRO A 974 19.09 13.87 42.02
N LEU A 975 18.80 14.89 42.84
CA LEU A 975 17.61 14.94 43.69
C LEU A 975 16.31 14.83 42.89
N ALA A 976 16.28 15.36 41.65
CA ALA A 976 15.11 15.28 40.78
C ALA A 976 14.72 13.83 40.46
N PHE A 977 15.71 12.95 40.26
CA PHE A 977 15.46 11.52 40.00
C PHE A 977 14.95 10.81 41.26
N ILE A 978 15.60 11.05 42.41
CA ILE A 978 15.19 10.47 43.71
C ILE A 978 13.76 10.91 44.07
N THR A 979 13.44 12.18 43.93
CA THR A 979 12.12 12.73 44.25
C THR A 979 11.04 12.15 43.34
N ALA A 980 11.35 11.91 42.06
CA ALA A 980 10.43 11.26 41.13
C ALA A 980 10.19 9.79 41.51
N LEU A 981 11.23 9.06 41.90
CA LEU A 981 11.11 7.69 42.41
C LEU A 981 10.23 7.64 43.66
N GLU A 982 10.46 8.50 44.64
CA GLU A 982 9.65 8.59 45.86
C GLU A 982 8.19 8.89 45.56
N ARG A 983 7.92 9.84 44.65
CA ARG A 983 6.56 10.21 44.27
C ARG A 983 5.80 9.07 43.61
N GLU A 984 6.41 8.36 42.67
CA GLU A 984 5.69 7.30 41.93
C GLU A 984 5.63 5.96 42.68
N THR A 985 6.43 5.77 43.73
CA THR A 985 6.49 4.51 44.49
C THR A 985 6.05 4.62 45.95
N HIS A 986 5.49 5.77 46.35
CA HIS A 986 5.01 6.03 47.73
C HIS A 986 3.99 5.00 48.24
N THR A 987 3.31 4.27 47.36
CA THR A 987 2.30 3.25 47.68
C THR A 987 2.90 1.86 47.92
N VAL A 988 4.19 1.64 47.63
CA VAL A 988 4.84 0.33 47.75
C VAL A 988 5.23 0.08 49.21
N PRO A 989 4.63 -0.90 49.91
CA PRO A 989 4.90 -1.12 51.32
C PRO A 989 6.36 -1.53 51.56
N GLY A 990 7.03 -0.83 52.48
CA GLY A 990 8.42 -1.14 52.89
C GLY A 990 9.51 -0.58 51.97
N LEU A 991 9.16 0.06 50.85
CA LEU A 991 10.13 0.69 49.94
C LEU A 991 10.34 2.16 50.35
N ALA A 992 11.54 2.49 50.81
CA ALA A 992 11.93 3.86 51.16
C ALA A 992 13.26 4.22 50.50
N TRP A 993 13.23 5.14 49.53
CA TRP A 993 14.43 5.60 48.83
C TRP A 993 15.36 6.41 49.73
N ARG A 994 14.81 7.15 50.70
CA ARG A 994 15.57 7.88 51.73
C ARG A 994 15.09 7.54 53.13
N VAL A 995 16.05 7.38 54.05
CA VAL A 995 15.81 7.24 55.50
C VAL A 995 16.62 8.32 56.21
N GLU A 996 15.97 9.17 57.01
CA GLU A 996 16.58 10.33 57.68
C GLU A 996 17.38 11.24 56.71
N GLY A 997 16.89 11.41 55.48
CA GLY A 997 17.55 12.21 54.43
C GLY A 997 18.70 11.51 53.70
N THR A 998 19.12 10.31 54.12
CA THR A 998 20.18 9.53 53.47
C THR A 998 19.60 8.59 52.42
N LEU A 999 20.12 8.65 51.18
CA LEU A 999 19.75 7.74 50.07
C LEU A 999 20.10 6.29 50.43
N GLN A 1000 19.18 5.37 50.20
CA GLN A 1000 19.37 3.95 50.50
C GLN A 1000 19.78 3.17 49.25
N ARG A 1001 20.60 2.13 49.44
CA ARG A 1001 20.89 1.12 48.42
C ARG A 1001 19.74 0.11 48.38
N ILE A 1002 19.02 0.06 47.26
CA ILE A 1002 17.84 -0.77 47.06
C ILE A 1002 18.12 -1.78 45.95
N ASP A 1003 17.67 -3.01 46.12
CA ASP A 1003 17.65 -4.05 45.08
C ASP A 1003 16.21 -4.41 44.67
N LEU A 1004 15.98 -4.56 43.38
CA LEU A 1004 14.70 -4.93 42.76
C LEU A 1004 14.81 -6.29 42.04
N VAL A 1005 15.61 -7.21 42.60
CA VAL A 1005 15.82 -8.56 42.03
C VAL A 1005 15.76 -9.67 43.08
N SER A 1006 15.62 -9.30 44.35
CA SER A 1006 15.72 -10.20 45.51
C SER A 1006 14.35 -10.67 46.03
N GLY A 1007 13.25 -10.31 45.37
CA GLY A 1007 11.88 -10.69 45.75
C GLY A 1007 11.38 -10.04 47.03
N ARG A 1008 11.95 -8.88 47.40
CA ARG A 1008 11.61 -8.10 48.61
C ARG A 1008 10.35 -7.27 48.43
N TYR A 1009 10.07 -6.82 47.22
CA TYR A 1009 8.89 -6.01 46.89
C TYR A 1009 7.98 -6.76 45.90
N ARG A 1010 6.68 -6.45 45.90
CA ARG A 1010 5.77 -7.00 44.88
C ARG A 1010 5.95 -6.23 43.57
N GLY A 1011 6.08 -6.96 42.46
CA GLY A 1011 6.17 -6.35 41.12
C GLY A 1011 7.53 -5.71 40.81
N GLU A 1012 8.63 -6.29 41.30
CA GLU A 1012 9.99 -5.76 41.11
C GLU A 1012 10.38 -5.46 39.65
N ASP A 1013 9.99 -6.32 38.70
CA ASP A 1013 10.22 -6.08 37.27
C ASP A 1013 9.52 -4.81 36.77
N GLU A 1014 8.31 -4.54 37.26
CA GLU A 1014 7.53 -3.34 36.92
C GLU A 1014 8.13 -2.09 37.56
N LEU A 1015 8.63 -2.21 38.80
CA LEU A 1015 9.32 -1.13 39.53
C LEU A 1015 10.67 -0.78 38.88
N TYR A 1016 11.43 -1.77 38.43
CA TYR A 1016 12.68 -1.55 37.71
C TYR A 1016 12.44 -0.87 36.36
N ALA A 1017 11.43 -1.33 35.60
CA ALA A 1017 11.02 -0.69 34.36
C ALA A 1017 10.50 0.75 34.58
N LEU A 1018 9.77 0.99 35.68
CA LEU A 1018 9.32 2.33 36.09
C LEU A 1018 10.51 3.24 36.40
N ALA A 1019 11.49 2.77 37.19
CA ALA A 1019 12.70 3.52 37.50
C ALA A 1019 13.49 3.90 36.24
N GLY A 1020 13.56 3.00 35.25
CA GLY A 1020 14.22 3.28 33.97
C GLY A 1020 13.50 4.34 33.14
N ARG A 1021 12.16 4.31 33.10
CA ARG A 1021 11.36 5.38 32.46
C ARG A 1021 11.54 6.72 33.18
N LEU A 1022 11.52 6.71 34.51
CA LEU A 1022 11.71 7.93 35.31
C LEU A 1022 13.09 8.53 35.08
N LEU A 1023 14.15 7.73 35.08
CA LEU A 1023 15.53 8.16 34.81
C LEU A 1023 15.63 8.92 33.48
N LEU A 1024 15.09 8.35 32.40
CA LEU A 1024 15.09 8.99 31.08
C LEU A 1024 14.26 10.28 31.08
N SER A 1025 13.06 10.26 31.67
CA SER A 1025 12.16 11.42 31.69
C SER A 1025 12.71 12.59 32.51
N THR A 1026 13.29 12.34 33.69
CA THR A 1026 13.84 13.40 34.55
C THR A 1026 15.15 13.95 33.99
N ARG A 1027 15.96 13.12 33.34
CA ARG A 1027 17.16 13.56 32.61
C ARG A 1027 16.79 14.48 31.44
N GLN A 1028 15.74 14.11 30.71
CA GLN A 1028 15.21 14.93 29.62
C GLN A 1028 14.70 16.28 30.15
N GLN A 1029 13.92 16.29 31.23
CA GLN A 1029 13.42 17.51 31.86
C GLN A 1029 14.54 18.44 32.33
N ALA A 1030 15.58 17.90 32.96
CA ALA A 1030 16.74 18.68 33.39
C ALA A 1030 17.49 19.30 32.20
N ARG A 1031 17.60 18.56 31.10
CA ARG A 1031 18.19 19.04 29.85
C ARG A 1031 17.35 20.15 29.19
N ASP A 1032 16.03 19.99 29.16
CA ASP A 1032 15.12 21.02 28.63
C ASP A 1032 15.10 22.28 29.51
N GLN A 1033 15.27 22.13 30.83
CA GLN A 1033 15.44 23.27 31.74
C GLN A 1033 16.75 24.02 31.49
N LEU A 1034 17.86 23.29 31.27
CA LEU A 1034 19.15 23.90 30.93
C LEU A 1034 19.08 24.68 29.60
N TYR A 1035 18.43 24.12 28.57
CA TYR A 1035 18.19 24.83 27.32
C TYR A 1035 17.42 26.14 27.53
N ARG A 1036 16.36 26.13 28.35
CA ARG A 1036 15.59 27.33 28.67
C ARG A 1036 16.41 28.38 29.41
N GLN A 1037 17.19 27.98 30.41
CA GLN A 1037 18.03 28.90 31.19
C GLN A 1037 19.10 29.58 30.32
N LEU A 1038 19.82 28.80 29.51
CA LEU A 1038 20.84 29.33 28.60
C LEU A 1038 20.23 30.24 27.53
N THR A 1039 19.08 29.85 26.99
CA THR A 1039 18.37 30.67 25.99
C THR A 1039 17.87 31.99 26.59
N GLN A 1040 17.29 31.95 27.79
CA GLN A 1040 16.81 33.15 28.47
C GLN A 1040 17.95 34.12 28.78
N ALA A 1041 19.12 33.62 29.19
CA ALA A 1041 20.30 34.46 29.41
C ALA A 1041 20.77 35.15 28.12
N LEU A 1042 20.69 34.47 26.96
CA LEU A 1042 21.08 35.04 25.66
C LEU A 1042 20.14 36.16 25.21
N PHE A 1043 18.82 35.98 25.36
CA PHE A 1043 17.81 37.01 25.02
C PHE A 1043 17.71 38.16 26.03
N GLN A 1044 18.35 38.05 27.21
CA GLN A 1044 18.45 39.12 28.21
C GLN A 1044 19.74 39.93 28.08
N ALA A 1045 20.76 39.37 27.41
CA ALA A 1045 22.07 39.98 27.24
C ALA A 1045 22.21 40.79 25.93
N GLY A 1046 21.43 40.45 24.91
CA GLY A 1046 21.26 41.22 23.67
C GLY A 1046 20.03 42.12 23.75
#